data_AF-W7T5H8-F1
#
_entry.id   AF-W7T5H8-F1
#
_cell.length_a   1.000
_cell.length_b   1.000
_cell.length_c   1.000
_cell.angle_alpha   90.00
_cell.angle_beta   90.00
_cell.angle_gamma   90.00
#
_symmetry.space_group_name_H-M   'P 1'
#
loop_
_entity.id
_entity.type
_entity.pdbx_description
1 polymer ?
#
loop_
_entity_poly.entity_id
_entity_poly.type
_entity_poly.pdbx_seq_one_letter_code
_entity_poly.pdbx_strand_id
1 'polypeptide(L)'
;MSASPEQMFAPFEAKMRKEHLSDAAVASFKNSYMALVSGASGVIAESDIKPAEGLPHLEKDLKPKIKVNPELLKETVVLKLNGGLGTGMGLDKAKSLLPVKAKDTFLDLTAKQVMAFRHKFKSHVRFILMNSFSTSEDTLSYLSKYPALVADPNLELLQNKVPKVDAASLEPVAWPTNPAQEWCPPGHGDLYAALDGSGTLDRLLADGVKYMFVSNSDNLGATLDLSLLTYFAESGSSFMMECAERTEADKKGGHLAVRSSDGQLILRESAQCAKEDEPAFQDVSRHKYFNTNNLWVRLDKLKEATIAAGGLIPLPMIKNGKTVDPKDGKSPKVWQLETAMGAAIECFPGSSAVVVPRTRFVPVKKCNDLLLLRSDTYVLTADGTPALDPSRRGAAPLINLDDKAYKLVQQLEAATQGGTPSLVGADRLTIQGQVWLSSGVVFQGTTTVTNKGDEPKVLPKGVYKDASVDLTAAPGLGALRPTIVATAPIPGQKPGTSGLRKKVVEFQSPHYLNNFVQAVFNALVDFGTDVTLGGSLVVGGDGRYFNPEAIQIITKMAVANGVKRILIAKDGLLSTPAASAVIRERGPAWQKAFGAFILSASHNPGGPSEDFGIKYNIENGGPAPEKVTNAMYSYTTTLTSYKIAPDFPDVDTSKLGSTRVVSADGSRGVVVTVFDGLEEHVKLLKTIFDFEAIQTLMQRPDFSFVYDSMSGVQGPYAHKVFVEELGAATTCLLNAEPKDDFGGGHADPNLTYAHDLIHVMGVDSKGNAVAAKEGVLIPSFGAAADGDADRNMILGRQFFVTPSDSLAIIVAHADVIPFFRDQGGLRGVARSMPTSGAVDLVAKRMNMSLFETPTGWKFFGNLMDSREMGGANYTPFICGEESFGTGSDHVREKDGMWAVLAWLSILAHYNQDPKKALVSVESIVREHWRTYGRNYYVRYDYEGVDKSRAEAMVGHMTSSFAAVTGQCLAGGYTVAVADEFQYVDPVDGSVSSHQGVRYLFTDGSRVIFRLSGTAGSGATVRMYLEKYEADRSKLGSHPLEALGVLVQVALELSDLEKFTGRKEPTVIT
;
A
#
# COMPACT_ATOMS: atom_id res chain seq x y z
N MET A 1 43.20 -33.56 18.25
CA MET A 1 43.80 -32.22 18.28
C MET A 1 42.67 -31.25 18.01
N SER A 2 42.32 -30.38 18.97
CA SER A 2 41.31 -29.34 18.75
C SER A 2 41.78 -28.40 17.64
N ALA A 3 40.90 -28.02 16.72
CA ALA A 3 41.21 -27.01 15.71
C ALA A 3 41.72 -25.73 16.40
N SER A 4 42.73 -25.08 15.82
CA SER A 4 43.17 -23.75 16.28
C SER A 4 42.02 -22.73 16.13
N PRO A 5 41.95 -21.67 16.96
CA PRO A 5 40.96 -20.60 16.80
C PRO A 5 40.89 -20.05 15.38
N GLU A 6 42.03 -19.93 14.70
CA GLU A 6 42.13 -19.51 13.30
C GLU A 6 41.46 -20.49 12.34
N GLN A 7 41.63 -21.80 12.54
CA GLN A 7 40.94 -22.84 11.76
C GLN A 7 39.44 -22.82 12.02
N MET A 8 39.00 -22.52 13.25
CA MET A 8 37.57 -22.39 13.59
C MET A 8 36.93 -21.15 12.95
N PHE A 9 37.69 -20.09 12.71
CA PHE A 9 37.20 -18.86 12.07
C PHE A 9 37.06 -18.97 10.55
N ALA A 10 37.84 -19.83 9.88
CA ALA A 10 37.87 -19.93 8.42
C ALA A 10 36.48 -20.09 7.74
N PRO A 11 35.53 -20.88 8.28
CA PRO A 11 34.18 -20.97 7.72
C PRO A 11 33.39 -19.66 7.81
N PHE A 12 33.59 -18.86 8.86
CA PHE A 12 32.96 -17.54 9.01
C PHE A 12 33.51 -16.57 7.99
N GLU A 13 34.84 -16.52 7.83
CA GLU A 13 35.47 -15.70 6.81
C GLU A 13 34.96 -16.05 5.41
N ALA A 14 34.97 -17.35 5.04
CA ALA A 14 34.45 -17.78 3.74
C ALA A 14 32.98 -17.35 3.52
N LYS A 15 32.14 -17.47 4.55
CA LYS A 15 30.73 -17.05 4.50
C LYS A 15 30.58 -15.53 4.34
N MET A 16 31.37 -14.73 5.06
CA MET A 16 31.37 -13.27 4.96
C MET A 16 31.89 -12.76 3.61
N ARG A 17 32.94 -13.39 3.06
CA ARG A 17 33.49 -13.05 1.74
C ARG A 17 32.52 -13.38 0.61
N LYS A 18 31.75 -14.46 0.72
CA LYS A 18 30.69 -14.81 -0.22
C LYS A 18 29.60 -13.72 -0.31
N GLU A 19 29.37 -13.01 0.78
CA GLU A 19 28.45 -11.85 0.85
C GLU A 19 29.16 -10.51 0.58
N HIS A 20 30.39 -10.54 0.04
CA HIS A 20 31.17 -9.36 -0.33
C HIS A 20 31.45 -8.37 0.82
N LEU A 21 31.57 -8.87 2.06
CA LEU A 21 31.91 -8.03 3.21
C LEU A 21 33.39 -7.62 3.19
N SER A 22 33.65 -6.38 3.64
CA SER A 22 34.97 -5.74 3.64
C SER A 22 35.97 -6.40 4.59
N ASP A 23 37.27 -6.16 4.37
CA ASP A 23 38.33 -6.61 5.28
C ASP A 23 38.13 -6.10 6.70
N ALA A 24 37.73 -4.83 6.85
CA ALA A 24 37.46 -4.21 8.15
C ALA A 24 36.30 -4.91 8.89
N ALA A 25 35.23 -5.29 8.18
CA ALA A 25 34.11 -6.02 8.75
C ALA A 25 34.52 -7.44 9.21
N VAL A 26 35.27 -8.16 8.37
CA VAL A 26 35.78 -9.50 8.69
C VAL A 26 36.75 -9.44 9.87
N ALA A 27 37.67 -8.48 9.90
CA ALA A 27 38.62 -8.31 10.98
C ALA A 27 37.94 -7.95 12.32
N SER A 28 36.95 -7.05 12.29
CA SER A 28 36.15 -6.68 13.46
C SER A 28 35.38 -7.89 14.02
N PHE A 29 34.73 -8.67 13.16
CA PHE A 29 34.04 -9.89 13.58
C PHE A 29 35.01 -10.95 14.09
N LYS A 30 36.17 -11.10 13.45
CA LYS A 30 37.25 -11.99 13.90
C LYS A 30 37.70 -11.64 15.32
N ASN A 31 37.91 -10.35 15.62
CA ASN A 31 38.27 -9.91 16.97
C ASN A 31 37.22 -10.35 18.01
N SER A 32 35.94 -10.14 17.71
CA SER A 32 34.84 -10.58 18.58
C SER A 32 34.76 -12.09 18.74
N TYR A 33 34.97 -12.83 17.65
CA TYR A 33 34.96 -14.30 17.67
C TYR A 33 36.15 -14.86 18.45
N MET A 34 37.34 -14.28 18.31
CA MET A 34 38.52 -14.69 19.07
C MET A 34 38.32 -14.48 20.58
N ALA A 35 37.69 -13.37 20.99
CA ALA A 35 37.29 -13.17 22.37
C ALA A 35 36.27 -14.21 22.87
N LEU A 36 35.36 -14.66 22.01
CA LEU A 36 34.38 -15.69 22.36
C LEU A 36 35.08 -17.03 22.63
N VAL A 37 35.96 -17.48 21.74
CA VAL A 37 36.63 -18.78 21.85
C VAL A 37 37.75 -18.81 22.89
N SER A 38 38.32 -17.65 23.25
CA SER A 38 39.28 -17.55 24.37
C SER A 38 38.62 -17.68 25.74
N GLY A 39 37.28 -17.71 25.80
CA GLY A 39 36.52 -17.74 27.05
C GLY A 39 36.42 -16.38 27.74
N ALA A 40 36.72 -15.28 27.06
CA ALA A 40 36.54 -13.94 27.64
C ALA A 40 35.07 -13.74 28.00
N SER A 41 34.79 -13.40 29.26
CA SER A 41 33.43 -13.20 29.74
C SER A 41 32.79 -11.93 29.18
N GLY A 42 33.61 -10.95 28.78
CA GLY A 42 33.16 -9.59 28.42
C GLY A 42 32.69 -8.76 29.62
N VAL A 43 32.86 -9.27 30.84
CA VAL A 43 32.41 -8.65 32.09
C VAL A 43 33.50 -7.72 32.64
N ILE A 44 33.09 -6.55 33.12
CA ILE A 44 33.96 -5.56 33.79
C ILE A 44 33.58 -5.51 35.26
N ALA A 45 34.42 -6.08 36.12
CA ALA A 45 34.17 -6.14 37.55
C ALA A 45 34.26 -4.75 38.20
N GLU A 46 33.45 -4.50 39.23
CA GLU A 46 33.49 -3.26 40.01
C GLU A 46 34.86 -3.02 40.67
N SER A 47 35.61 -4.08 40.98
CA SER A 47 36.98 -3.99 41.53
C SER A 47 38.00 -3.42 40.55
N ASP A 48 37.75 -3.55 39.25
CA ASP A 48 38.71 -3.19 38.20
C ASP A 48 38.55 -1.73 37.76
N ILE A 49 37.58 -1.02 38.33
CA ILE A 49 37.20 0.34 37.95
C ILE A 49 37.04 1.26 39.15
N LYS A 50 37.11 2.56 38.88
CA LYS A 50 36.75 3.64 39.79
C LYS A 50 35.66 4.51 39.15
N PRO A 51 34.78 5.15 39.94
CA PRO A 51 33.85 6.13 39.40
C PRO A 51 34.58 7.25 38.63
N ALA A 52 34.02 7.69 37.51
CA ALA A 52 34.51 8.88 36.82
C ALA A 52 34.10 10.14 37.60
N GLU A 53 35.05 11.04 37.82
CA GLU A 53 34.86 12.29 38.59
C GLU A 53 35.40 13.51 37.83
N GLY A 54 34.93 14.70 38.20
CA GLY A 54 35.51 15.97 37.73
C GLY A 54 35.29 16.31 36.26
N LEU A 55 34.26 15.76 35.60
CA LEU A 55 33.96 16.07 34.20
C LEU A 55 33.45 17.52 34.03
N PRO A 56 33.86 18.25 32.98
CA PRO A 56 33.36 19.59 32.72
C PRO A 56 31.88 19.57 32.33
N HIS A 57 31.09 20.52 32.84
CA HIS A 57 29.69 20.70 32.46
C HIS A 57 29.54 21.71 31.31
N LEU A 58 28.79 21.33 30.27
CA LEU A 58 28.57 22.18 29.10
C LEU A 58 28.01 23.56 29.46
N GLU A 59 26.92 23.62 30.22
CA GLU A 59 26.23 24.89 30.52
C GLU A 59 26.98 25.72 31.57
N LYS A 60 27.57 25.08 32.59
CA LYS A 60 28.18 25.77 33.74
C LYS A 60 29.63 26.16 33.49
N ASP A 61 30.41 25.27 32.89
CA ASP A 61 31.88 25.40 32.84
C ASP A 61 32.38 25.81 31.45
N LEU A 62 31.74 25.32 30.38
CA LEU A 62 32.23 25.45 29.01
C LEU A 62 31.61 26.62 28.26
N LYS A 63 30.27 26.66 28.11
CA LYS A 63 29.56 27.72 27.35
C LYS A 63 29.91 29.15 27.77
N PRO A 64 30.11 29.47 29.07
CA PRO A 64 30.51 30.82 29.46
C PRO A 64 31.92 31.24 29.00
N LYS A 65 32.78 30.27 28.65
CA LYS A 65 34.20 30.50 28.33
C LYS A 65 34.51 30.32 26.84
N ILE A 66 33.68 29.59 26.09
CA ILE A 66 33.92 29.26 24.70
C ILE A 66 33.41 30.36 23.77
N LYS A 67 34.27 30.79 22.85
CA LYS A 67 33.87 31.60 21.70
C LYS A 67 33.59 30.69 20.51
N VAL A 68 32.31 30.45 20.21
CA VAL A 68 31.90 29.53 19.14
C VAL A 68 32.54 29.87 17.78
N ASN A 69 32.99 28.85 17.06
CA ASN A 69 33.59 28.97 15.73
C ASN A 69 32.76 28.24 14.65
N PRO A 70 31.88 28.95 13.92
CA PRO A 70 31.08 28.35 12.85
C PRO A 70 31.88 27.80 11.66
N GLU A 71 33.13 28.23 11.45
CA GLU A 71 33.95 27.76 10.32
C GLU A 71 34.26 26.26 10.41
N LEU A 72 34.29 25.71 11.62
CA LEU A 72 34.50 24.28 11.88
C LEU A 72 33.42 23.39 11.24
N LEU A 73 32.24 23.95 10.92
CA LEU A 73 31.18 23.22 10.22
C LEU A 73 31.59 22.71 8.84
N LYS A 74 32.53 23.39 8.16
CA LYS A 74 33.08 22.94 6.87
C LYS A 74 33.90 21.65 7.01
N GLU A 75 34.43 21.40 8.20
CA GLU A 75 35.23 20.22 8.56
C GLU A 75 34.41 19.20 9.36
N THR A 76 33.07 19.32 9.39
CA THR A 76 32.20 18.50 10.25
C THR A 76 31.19 17.67 9.45
N VAL A 77 30.96 16.44 9.91
CA VAL A 77 29.87 15.55 9.49
C VAL A 77 28.99 15.17 10.68
N VAL A 78 27.67 15.17 10.46
CA VAL A 78 26.68 14.64 11.40
C VAL A 78 26.27 13.25 10.93
N LEU A 79 26.40 12.25 11.80
CA LEU A 79 25.98 10.89 11.53
C LEU A 79 24.86 10.47 12.50
N LYS A 80 23.77 9.93 11.95
CA LYS A 80 22.67 9.37 12.75
C LYS A 80 22.61 7.86 12.55
N LEU A 81 22.68 7.11 13.65
CA LEU A 81 22.53 5.65 13.63
C LEU A 81 21.06 5.30 13.36
N ASN A 82 20.81 4.60 12.27
CA ASN A 82 19.46 4.30 11.77
C ASN A 82 19.27 2.82 11.38
N GLY A 83 20.11 1.92 11.89
CA GLY A 83 20.02 0.49 11.60
C GLY A 83 18.94 -0.30 12.35
N GLY A 84 18.32 0.29 13.37
CA GLY A 84 17.39 -0.42 14.27
C GLY A 84 15.94 -0.45 13.79
N LEU A 85 15.34 -1.65 13.77
CA LEU A 85 13.92 -1.87 13.44
C LEU A 85 12.93 -1.61 14.59
N GLY A 86 13.40 -1.40 15.82
CA GLY A 86 12.48 -1.16 16.95
C GLY A 86 11.59 -2.35 17.33
N THR A 87 12.00 -3.59 17.04
CA THR A 87 11.23 -4.83 17.25
C THR A 87 10.69 -5.01 18.68
N GLY A 88 11.39 -4.49 19.69
CA GLY A 88 10.94 -4.51 21.08
C GLY A 88 9.61 -3.77 21.32
N MET A 89 9.28 -2.82 20.45
CA MET A 89 8.04 -2.04 20.45
C MET A 89 7.06 -2.51 19.35
N GLY A 90 7.29 -3.66 18.71
CA GLY A 90 6.38 -4.23 17.71
C GLY A 90 6.45 -3.59 16.32
N LEU A 91 7.55 -2.90 16.01
CA LEU A 91 7.80 -2.31 14.70
C LEU A 91 8.51 -3.31 13.77
N ASP A 92 8.19 -3.22 12.49
CA ASP A 92 8.69 -4.04 11.38
C ASP A 92 9.55 -3.26 10.38
N LYS A 93 9.42 -1.92 10.38
CA LYS A 93 10.23 -0.98 9.59
C LYS A 93 11.28 -0.25 10.44
N ALA A 94 12.08 0.60 9.80
CA ALA A 94 13.03 1.46 10.50
C ALA A 94 12.34 2.27 11.61
N LYS A 95 12.86 2.17 12.84
CA LYS A 95 12.26 2.84 14.01
C LYS A 95 12.16 4.36 13.84
N SER A 96 13.06 4.95 13.06
CA SER A 96 13.05 6.39 12.79
C SER A 96 11.81 6.86 12.03
N LEU A 97 11.08 5.95 11.39
CA LEU A 97 9.81 6.24 10.70
C LEU A 97 8.61 6.24 11.64
N LEU A 98 8.80 5.97 12.94
CA LEU A 98 7.74 6.07 13.92
C LEU A 98 7.32 7.54 14.12
N PRO A 99 6.02 7.89 13.99
CA PRO A 99 5.53 9.22 14.34
C PRO A 99 5.70 9.52 15.83
N VAL A 100 6.27 10.68 16.15
CA VAL A 100 6.63 11.07 17.53
C VAL A 100 5.97 12.36 17.98
N LYS A 101 5.73 13.31 17.08
CA LYS A 101 5.04 14.56 17.38
C LYS A 101 4.17 14.96 16.22
N ALA A 102 2.87 15.10 16.47
CA ALA A 102 1.89 15.27 15.41
C ALA A 102 2.08 14.19 14.33
N LYS A 103 2.28 14.57 13.08
CA LYS A 103 2.56 13.66 11.96
C LYS A 103 4.05 13.45 11.69
N ASP A 104 4.93 14.16 12.41
CA ASP A 104 6.38 14.07 12.20
C ASP A 104 6.96 12.83 12.87
N THR A 105 7.80 12.13 12.11
CA THR A 105 8.61 10.99 12.56
C THR A 105 9.93 11.44 13.17
N PHE A 106 10.70 10.51 13.76
CA PHE A 106 12.07 10.84 14.18
C PHE A 106 12.91 11.34 13.00
N LEU A 107 12.71 10.72 11.83
CA LEU A 107 13.44 11.03 10.62
C LEU A 107 13.06 12.42 10.07
N ASP A 108 11.77 12.80 10.13
CA ASP A 108 11.33 14.15 9.79
C ASP A 108 11.98 15.20 10.67
N LEU A 109 11.95 15.00 11.98
CA LEU A 109 12.54 15.95 12.92
C LEU A 109 14.06 16.03 12.75
N THR A 110 14.73 14.90 12.50
CA THR A 110 16.17 14.88 12.17
C THR A 110 16.46 15.68 10.90
N ALA A 111 15.69 15.48 9.83
CA ALA A 111 15.84 16.20 8.57
C ALA A 111 15.64 17.72 8.78
N LYS A 112 14.58 18.11 9.51
CA LYS A 112 14.29 19.50 9.85
C LYS A 112 15.41 20.13 10.68
N GLN A 113 15.94 19.42 11.68
CA GLN A 113 17.05 19.89 12.51
C GLN A 113 18.30 20.16 11.67
N VAL A 114 18.70 19.21 10.80
CA VAL A 114 19.87 19.37 9.92
C VAL A 114 19.68 20.54 8.95
N MET A 115 18.51 20.63 8.31
CA MET A 115 18.21 21.72 7.38
C MET A 115 18.16 23.10 8.06
N ALA A 116 17.51 23.19 9.22
CA ALA A 116 17.46 24.41 10.02
C ALA A 116 18.86 24.84 10.44
N PHE A 117 19.71 23.89 10.80
CA PHE A 117 21.11 24.15 11.16
C PHE A 117 21.94 24.63 9.97
N ARG A 118 21.82 23.97 8.80
CA ARG A 118 22.45 24.40 7.53
C ARG A 118 22.02 25.83 7.18
N HIS A 119 20.73 26.13 7.27
CA HIS A 119 20.18 27.45 6.99
C HIS A 119 20.71 28.52 7.96
N LYS A 120 20.61 28.27 9.28
CA LYS A 120 21.01 29.21 10.33
C LYS A 120 22.47 29.66 10.20
N PHE A 121 23.37 28.74 9.89
CA PHE A 121 24.80 29.02 9.79
C PHE A 121 25.30 29.18 8.35
N LYS A 122 24.41 29.16 7.35
CA LYS A 122 24.75 29.16 5.93
C LYS A 122 25.84 28.13 5.60
N SER A 123 25.73 26.95 6.21
CA SER A 123 26.72 25.88 6.14
C SER A 123 26.21 24.72 5.30
N HIS A 124 27.16 23.95 4.75
CA HIS A 124 26.89 22.69 4.06
C HIS A 124 27.39 21.52 4.92
N VAL A 125 27.11 21.56 6.23
CA VAL A 125 27.53 20.48 7.14
C VAL A 125 27.01 19.14 6.61
N ARG A 126 27.90 18.15 6.49
CA ARG A 126 27.57 16.86 5.88
C ARG A 126 26.63 16.09 6.80
N PHE A 127 25.75 15.28 6.21
CA PHE A 127 24.79 14.49 6.96
C PHE A 127 24.74 13.06 6.41
N ILE A 128 24.91 12.09 7.30
CA ILE A 128 24.95 10.67 6.98
C ILE A 128 23.97 9.91 7.88
N LEU A 129 23.23 8.98 7.31
CA LEU A 129 22.41 8.00 8.00
C LEU A 129 23.08 6.64 7.89
N MET A 130 23.39 6.05 9.05
CA MET A 130 23.91 4.69 9.09
C MET A 130 22.75 3.69 9.10
N ASN A 131 22.33 3.26 7.92
CA ASN A 131 21.23 2.31 7.71
C ASN A 131 21.72 0.88 7.77
N SER A 132 20.82 -0.08 7.99
CA SER A 132 21.09 -1.51 7.83
C SER A 132 20.43 -2.04 6.57
N PHE A 133 20.78 -3.27 6.21
CA PHE A 133 20.09 -4.03 5.16
C PHE A 133 18.58 -4.20 5.40
N SER A 134 18.09 -3.94 6.61
CA SER A 134 16.66 -3.95 6.95
C SER A 134 16.02 -2.56 7.02
N THR A 135 16.79 -1.47 6.98
CA THR A 135 16.26 -0.11 7.13
C THR A 135 16.54 0.82 5.94
N SER A 136 17.45 0.45 5.04
CA SER A 136 17.89 1.27 3.91
C SER A 136 16.74 1.69 2.98
N GLU A 137 16.04 0.72 2.38
CA GLU A 137 14.99 0.98 1.39
C GLU A 137 13.86 1.86 1.95
N ASP A 138 13.31 1.47 3.11
CA ASP A 138 12.27 2.24 3.80
C ASP A 138 12.72 3.67 4.11
N THR A 139 13.96 3.86 4.58
CA THR A 139 14.50 5.17 4.95
C THR A 139 14.67 6.08 3.73
N LEU A 140 15.29 5.57 2.66
CA LEU A 140 15.55 6.35 1.46
C LEU A 140 14.26 6.70 0.72
N SER A 141 13.33 5.74 0.62
CA SER A 141 12.00 5.97 0.06
C SER A 141 11.26 7.07 0.82
N TYR A 142 11.29 7.03 2.16
CA TYR A 142 10.64 8.04 2.99
C TYR A 142 11.28 9.44 2.87
N LEU A 143 12.61 9.51 2.72
CA LEU A 143 13.33 10.78 2.59
C LEU A 143 13.17 11.45 1.23
N SER A 144 12.60 10.79 0.22
CA SER A 144 12.34 11.39 -1.10
C SER A 144 11.58 12.73 -1.06
N LYS A 145 10.76 12.94 -0.02
CA LYS A 145 10.07 14.22 0.26
C LYS A 145 10.99 15.36 0.71
N TYR A 146 12.26 15.07 1.01
CA TYR A 146 13.33 16.02 1.32
C TYR A 146 14.41 15.99 0.24
N PRO A 147 14.14 16.51 -0.97
CA PRO A 147 15.04 16.38 -2.11
C PRO A 147 16.43 16.98 -1.86
N ALA A 148 16.53 18.02 -1.01
CA ALA A 148 17.81 18.63 -0.63
C ALA A 148 18.74 17.71 0.18
N LEU A 149 18.21 16.67 0.82
CA LEU A 149 19.02 15.65 1.52
C LEU A 149 19.34 14.48 0.59
N VAL A 150 18.34 13.99 -0.14
CA VAL A 150 18.49 12.82 -1.04
C VAL A 150 19.39 13.10 -2.24
N ALA A 151 19.54 14.37 -2.64
CA ALA A 151 20.49 14.77 -3.67
C ALA A 151 21.97 14.55 -3.26
N ASP A 152 22.28 14.34 -1.97
CA ASP A 152 23.63 14.03 -1.51
C ASP A 152 23.92 12.52 -1.71
N PRO A 153 24.83 12.13 -2.62
CA PRO A 153 25.15 10.72 -2.85
C PRO A 153 25.85 10.06 -1.66
N ASN A 154 26.27 10.83 -0.65
CA ASN A 154 26.91 10.33 0.57
C ASN A 154 25.94 10.25 1.75
N LEU A 155 24.64 10.41 1.52
CA LEU A 155 23.62 10.39 2.58
C LEU A 155 23.61 9.07 3.37
N GLU A 156 23.94 7.95 2.74
CA GLU A 156 23.85 6.62 3.36
C GLU A 156 25.23 6.02 3.66
N LEU A 157 25.36 5.47 4.87
CA LEU A 157 26.39 4.52 5.25
C LEU A 157 25.71 3.19 5.60
N LEU A 158 25.87 2.17 4.75
CA LEU A 158 25.29 0.86 5.05
C LEU A 158 26.16 0.14 6.09
N GLN A 159 25.57 -0.20 7.24
CA GLN A 159 26.23 -1.02 8.25
C GLN A 159 26.42 -2.46 7.77
N ASN A 160 27.42 -3.12 8.33
CA ASN A 160 27.71 -4.51 8.04
C ASN A 160 26.67 -5.45 8.66
N LYS A 161 26.73 -6.71 8.21
CA LYS A 161 26.06 -7.87 8.80
C LYS A 161 27.12 -8.90 9.17
N VAL A 162 26.89 -9.65 10.25
CA VAL A 162 27.75 -10.75 10.67
C VAL A 162 26.95 -12.04 10.81
N PRO A 163 27.56 -13.21 10.55
CA PRO A 163 26.89 -14.48 10.76
C PRO A 163 26.66 -14.75 12.25
N LYS A 164 25.51 -15.32 12.57
CA LYS A 164 25.21 -15.85 13.91
C LYS A 164 26.08 -17.08 14.16
N VAL A 165 26.61 -17.20 15.37
CA VAL A 165 27.45 -18.32 15.82
C VAL A 165 26.55 -19.36 16.48
N ASP A 166 26.57 -20.61 16.05
CA ASP A 166 25.86 -21.69 16.73
C ASP A 166 26.38 -21.85 18.17
N ALA A 167 25.47 -21.88 19.14
CA ALA A 167 25.86 -21.84 20.55
C ALA A 167 26.52 -23.13 21.05
N ALA A 168 26.31 -24.26 20.35
CA ALA A 168 26.86 -25.55 20.71
C ALA A 168 28.15 -25.86 19.95
N SER A 169 28.19 -25.65 18.63
CA SER A 169 29.37 -25.97 17.81
C SER A 169 30.37 -24.83 17.68
N LEU A 170 29.96 -23.58 17.94
CA LEU A 170 30.72 -22.36 17.66
C LEU A 170 31.07 -22.16 16.18
N GLU A 171 30.33 -22.82 15.28
CA GLU A 171 30.42 -22.68 13.81
C GLU A 171 29.36 -21.70 13.28
N PRO A 172 29.44 -21.23 12.02
CA PRO A 172 28.40 -20.40 11.43
C PRO A 172 27.09 -21.19 11.34
N VAL A 173 25.99 -20.63 11.85
CA VAL A 173 24.71 -21.33 11.80
C VAL A 173 24.19 -21.45 10.36
N ALA A 174 23.53 -22.58 10.06
CA ALA A 174 22.84 -22.82 8.79
C ALA A 174 21.34 -22.91 9.03
N TRP A 175 20.55 -22.20 8.21
CA TRP A 175 19.10 -22.14 8.30
C TRP A 175 18.46 -22.10 6.90
N PRO A 176 18.40 -23.26 6.20
CA PRO A 176 18.02 -23.32 4.79
C PRO A 176 16.60 -22.81 4.49
N THR A 177 15.70 -22.87 5.48
CA THR A 177 14.31 -22.41 5.36
C THR A 177 14.21 -20.88 5.26
N ASN A 178 15.17 -20.15 5.83
CA ASN A 178 15.30 -18.70 5.68
C ASN A 178 16.75 -18.25 5.90
N PRO A 179 17.61 -18.28 4.87
CA PRO A 179 19.02 -17.96 5.00
C PRO A 179 19.31 -16.54 5.51
N ALA A 180 18.38 -15.59 5.34
CA ALA A 180 18.54 -14.24 5.87
C ALA A 180 18.62 -14.22 7.41
N GLN A 181 17.97 -15.19 8.08
CA GLN A 181 18.02 -15.32 9.53
C GLN A 181 19.36 -15.86 10.05
N GLU A 182 20.28 -16.26 9.19
CA GLU A 182 21.65 -16.64 9.59
C GLU A 182 22.52 -15.43 9.96
N TRP A 183 22.05 -14.21 9.65
CA TRP A 183 22.79 -12.97 9.82
C TRP A 183 22.19 -12.07 10.90
N CYS A 184 23.01 -11.24 11.52
CA CYS A 184 22.58 -10.18 12.42
C CYS A 184 23.46 -8.92 12.28
N PRO A 185 22.96 -7.74 12.67
CA PRO A 185 23.80 -6.57 12.81
C PRO A 185 24.82 -6.77 13.95
N PRO A 186 26.10 -6.38 13.80
CA PRO A 186 27.14 -6.51 14.84
C PRO A 186 27.09 -5.40 15.92
N GLY A 187 25.91 -4.83 16.18
CA GLY A 187 25.74 -3.69 17.08
C GLY A 187 26.19 -2.36 16.47
N HIS A 188 26.00 -1.26 17.21
CA HIS A 188 26.32 0.08 16.72
C HIS A 188 27.82 0.40 16.72
N GLY A 189 28.66 -0.39 17.42
CA GLY A 189 30.11 -0.30 17.33
C GLY A 189 30.67 -0.58 15.93
N ASP A 190 29.87 -1.21 15.07
CA ASP A 190 30.18 -1.41 13.66
C ASP A 190 30.42 -0.12 12.87
N LEU A 191 30.01 1.04 13.41
CA LEU A 191 30.26 2.36 12.86
C LEU A 191 31.69 2.50 12.31
N TYR A 192 32.70 2.08 13.08
CA TYR A 192 34.10 2.25 12.70
C TYR A 192 34.52 1.32 11.55
N ALA A 193 34.09 0.06 11.60
CA ALA A 193 34.37 -0.91 10.55
C ALA A 193 33.62 -0.58 9.25
N ALA A 194 32.38 -0.09 9.35
CA ALA A 194 31.60 0.37 8.20
C ALA A 194 32.22 1.62 7.56
N LEU A 195 32.67 2.59 8.37
CA LEU A 195 33.34 3.80 7.87
C LEU A 195 34.62 3.49 7.10
N ASP A 196 35.49 2.65 7.67
CA ASP A 196 36.76 2.27 7.04
C ASP A 196 36.52 1.34 5.83
N GLY A 197 35.75 0.26 6.02
CA GLY A 197 35.52 -0.76 5.00
C GLY A 197 34.72 -0.31 3.78
N SER A 198 33.93 0.76 3.89
CA SER A 198 33.23 1.39 2.75
C SER A 198 34.06 2.45 2.03
N GLY A 199 35.24 2.80 2.55
CA GLY A 199 36.03 3.94 2.09
C GLY A 199 35.43 5.31 2.43
N THR A 200 34.35 5.36 3.23
CA THR A 200 33.72 6.62 3.63
C THR A 200 34.62 7.46 4.52
N LEU A 201 35.39 6.82 5.41
CA LEU A 201 36.39 7.51 6.24
C LEU A 201 37.42 8.27 5.38
N ASP A 202 37.98 7.58 4.39
CA ASP A 202 39.02 8.15 3.51
C ASP A 202 38.46 9.26 2.62
N ARG A 203 37.23 9.10 2.10
CA ARG A 203 36.54 10.16 1.34
C ARG A 203 36.28 11.40 2.19
N LEU A 204 35.77 11.23 3.42
CA LEU A 204 35.52 12.35 4.33
C LEU A 204 36.82 13.11 4.65
N LEU A 205 37.91 12.38 4.93
CA LEU A 205 39.23 12.97 5.19
C LEU A 205 39.77 13.72 3.96
N ALA A 206 39.64 13.12 2.76
CA ALA A 206 40.04 13.76 1.50
C ALA A 206 39.26 15.05 1.22
N ASP A 207 37.99 15.10 1.61
CA ASP A 207 37.12 16.28 1.51
C ASP A 207 37.37 17.33 2.61
N GLY A 208 38.36 17.11 3.48
CA GLY A 208 38.75 18.01 4.56
C GLY A 208 37.88 17.92 5.82
N VAL A 209 37.04 16.88 5.95
CA VAL A 209 36.26 16.64 7.16
C VAL A 209 37.18 16.06 8.24
N LYS A 210 37.19 16.68 9.42
CA LYS A 210 37.98 16.26 10.58
C LYS A 210 37.13 15.78 11.75
N TYR A 211 35.91 16.28 11.89
CA TYR A 211 35.06 16.05 13.07
C TYR A 211 33.79 15.33 12.68
N MET A 212 33.45 14.27 13.42
CA MET A 212 32.16 13.60 13.30
C MET A 212 31.39 13.72 14.61
N PHE A 213 30.17 14.23 14.53
CA PHE A 213 29.17 14.10 15.59
C PHE A 213 28.26 12.92 15.26
N VAL A 214 28.23 11.90 16.11
CA VAL A 214 27.37 10.73 15.94
C VAL A 214 26.37 10.59 17.08
N SER A 215 25.13 10.22 16.76
CA SER A 215 24.09 9.94 17.75
C SER A 215 23.02 8.97 17.24
N ASN A 216 22.21 8.43 18.14
CA ASN A 216 21.09 7.56 17.76
C ASN A 216 19.97 8.35 17.06
N SER A 217 19.29 7.75 16.07
CA SER A 217 18.11 8.35 15.43
C SER A 217 16.91 8.49 16.38
N ASP A 218 16.82 7.62 17.39
CA ASP A 218 15.75 7.67 18.39
C ASP A 218 16.02 8.63 19.57
N ASN A 219 17.14 9.37 19.54
CA ASN A 219 17.42 10.47 20.46
C ASN A 219 17.33 11.81 19.71
N LEU A 220 16.18 12.48 19.84
CA LEU A 220 15.92 13.77 19.17
C LEU A 220 16.54 14.97 19.88
N GLY A 221 16.95 14.81 21.14
CA GLY A 221 17.71 15.84 21.85
C GLY A 221 19.15 15.97 21.32
N ALA A 222 19.65 14.95 20.64
CA ALA A 222 21.00 14.94 20.10
C ALA A 222 21.10 15.76 18.81
N THR A 223 21.43 17.03 18.96
CA THR A 223 21.66 17.98 17.86
C THR A 223 23.09 18.49 17.85
N LEU A 224 23.59 18.89 16.68
CA LEU A 224 24.94 19.47 16.57
C LEU A 224 25.01 20.79 17.36
N ASP A 225 25.99 20.95 18.25
CA ASP A 225 26.19 22.16 19.06
C ASP A 225 27.57 22.76 18.80
N LEU A 226 27.59 24.04 18.42
CA LEU A 226 28.82 24.74 18.06
C LEU A 226 29.76 24.94 19.24
N SER A 227 29.25 25.04 20.46
CA SER A 227 30.08 25.18 21.66
C SER A 227 30.84 23.88 21.91
N LEU A 228 30.15 22.73 21.79
CA LEU A 228 30.77 21.42 21.89
C LEU A 228 31.74 21.13 20.74
N LEU A 229 31.39 21.48 19.50
CA LEU A 229 32.30 21.35 18.36
C LEU A 229 33.56 22.19 18.55
N THR A 230 33.41 23.44 18.99
CA THR A 230 34.55 24.35 19.23
C THR A 230 35.42 23.82 20.36
N TYR A 231 34.81 23.41 21.48
CA TYR A 231 35.52 22.79 22.59
C TYR A 231 36.32 21.57 22.15
N PHE A 232 35.68 20.66 21.40
CA PHE A 232 36.30 19.42 20.94
C PHE A 232 37.47 19.68 19.98
N ALA A 233 37.34 20.69 19.12
CA ALA A 233 38.41 21.12 18.23
C ALA A 233 39.60 21.74 18.99
N GLU A 234 39.34 22.57 20.00
CA GLU A 234 40.35 23.27 20.79
C GLU A 234 41.04 22.39 21.83
N SER A 235 40.33 21.39 22.40
CA SER A 235 40.88 20.49 23.41
C SER A 235 41.94 19.54 22.87
N GLY A 236 41.95 19.31 21.55
CA GLY A 236 42.80 18.31 20.92
C GLY A 236 42.39 16.86 21.21
N SER A 237 41.20 16.65 21.80
CA SER A 237 40.68 15.31 22.12
C SER A 237 40.47 14.51 20.83
N SER A 238 40.87 13.24 20.85
CA SER A 238 40.65 12.30 19.73
C SER A 238 39.21 11.78 19.69
N PHE A 239 38.60 11.65 20.86
CA PHE A 239 37.25 11.16 21.06
C PHE A 239 36.63 11.87 22.26
N MET A 240 35.37 12.29 22.16
CA MET A 240 34.65 12.87 23.29
C MET A 240 33.23 12.31 23.41
N MET A 241 32.90 11.82 24.59
CA MET A 241 31.55 11.33 24.92
C MET A 241 30.74 12.42 25.63
N GLU A 242 29.51 12.68 25.16
CA GLU A 242 28.55 13.44 25.96
C GLU A 242 27.90 12.49 27.00
N CYS A 243 27.97 12.87 28.27
CA CYS A 243 27.34 12.15 29.37
C CYS A 243 26.21 13.00 29.99
N ALA A 244 25.13 12.38 30.41
CA ALA A 244 24.11 13.02 31.23
C ALA A 244 24.28 12.62 32.70
N GLU A 245 23.89 13.50 33.63
CA GLU A 245 23.71 13.07 35.03
C GLU A 245 22.64 11.97 35.10
N ARG A 246 22.96 10.92 35.85
CA ARG A 246 22.15 9.71 35.94
C ARG A 246 20.93 9.93 36.83
N THR A 247 19.79 9.37 36.41
CA THR A 247 18.52 9.40 37.14
C THR A 247 18.02 7.98 37.40
N GLU A 248 16.97 7.83 38.21
CA GLU A 248 16.33 6.52 38.46
C GLU A 248 15.80 5.83 37.20
N ALA A 249 15.62 6.58 36.10
CA ALA A 249 15.19 6.05 34.82
C ALA A 249 16.33 5.32 34.05
N ASP A 250 17.59 5.63 34.36
CA ASP A 250 18.79 5.14 33.64
C ASP A 250 19.25 3.77 34.15
N LYS A 251 18.35 2.79 34.06
CA LYS A 251 18.62 1.41 34.52
C LYS A 251 19.29 0.53 33.47
N LYS A 252 19.16 0.86 32.18
CA LYS A 252 19.69 0.09 31.04
C LYS A 252 20.49 0.99 30.10
N GLY A 253 21.69 0.55 29.75
CA GLY A 253 22.70 1.27 28.96
C GLY A 253 24.05 1.21 29.68
N GLY A 254 24.93 2.17 29.44
CA GLY A 254 26.27 2.19 30.04
C GLY A 254 26.58 3.45 30.84
N HIS A 255 27.35 3.28 31.91
CA HIS A 255 27.91 4.39 32.68
C HIS A 255 29.41 4.53 32.41
N LEU A 256 29.91 5.74 32.56
CA LEU A 256 31.34 6.01 32.45
C LEU A 256 32.06 5.58 33.72
N ALA A 257 33.27 5.05 33.59
CA ALA A 257 34.17 4.71 34.68
C ALA A 257 35.64 4.93 34.27
N VAL A 258 36.54 4.82 35.24
CA VAL A 258 37.99 4.89 35.04
C VAL A 258 38.57 3.51 35.35
N ARG A 259 39.29 2.90 34.41
CA ARG A 259 39.96 1.62 34.62
C ARG A 259 41.12 1.79 35.60
N SER A 260 41.17 0.93 36.62
CA SER A 260 42.13 1.04 37.72
C SER A 260 43.59 0.77 37.29
N SER A 261 43.82 -0.01 36.24
CA SER A 261 45.16 -0.43 35.81
C SER A 261 45.95 0.64 35.08
N ASP A 262 45.28 1.52 34.33
CA ASP A 262 45.91 2.49 33.42
C ASP A 262 45.32 3.91 33.54
N GLY A 263 44.24 4.10 34.30
CA GLY A 263 43.56 5.39 34.43
C GLY A 263 42.73 5.79 33.20
N GLN A 264 42.54 4.87 32.25
CA GLN A 264 41.81 5.13 31.02
C GLN A 264 40.30 5.23 31.28
N LEU A 265 39.61 6.13 30.57
CA LEU A 265 38.15 6.17 30.57
C LEU A 265 37.60 4.94 29.84
N ILE A 266 36.64 4.27 30.47
CA ILE A 266 35.96 3.11 29.89
C ILE A 266 34.45 3.26 30.01
N LEU A 267 33.72 2.56 29.15
CA LEU A 267 32.27 2.44 29.20
C LEU A 267 31.92 1.05 29.73
N ARG A 268 31.18 0.98 30.83
CA ARG A 268 30.61 -0.30 31.31
C ARG A 268 29.13 -0.35 30.96
N GLU A 269 28.78 -1.18 29.98
CA GLU A 269 27.40 -1.47 29.60
C GLU A 269 26.73 -2.42 30.59
N SER A 270 25.40 -2.39 30.70
CA SER A 270 24.64 -3.32 31.56
C SER A 270 24.89 -4.79 31.20
N ALA A 271 25.20 -5.10 29.93
CA ALA A 271 25.54 -6.45 29.49
C ALA A 271 26.94 -6.92 29.95
N GLN A 272 27.78 -5.98 30.38
CA GLN A 272 29.14 -6.22 30.88
C GLN A 272 29.18 -6.19 32.41
N CYS A 273 28.04 -6.02 33.10
CA CYS A 273 27.95 -6.06 34.54
C CYS A 273 27.68 -7.48 35.04
N ALA A 274 28.47 -7.96 36.00
CA ALA A 274 28.19 -9.20 36.70
C ALA A 274 26.91 -9.04 37.56
N LYS A 275 26.18 -10.14 37.80
CA LYS A 275 24.98 -10.11 38.66
C LYS A 275 25.28 -9.64 40.10
N GLU A 276 26.47 -9.95 40.59
CA GLU A 276 26.95 -9.56 41.92
C GLU A 276 27.26 -8.05 42.03
N ASP A 277 27.62 -7.41 40.91
CA ASP A 277 27.91 -5.97 40.84
C ASP A 277 26.67 -5.12 40.49
N GLU A 278 25.53 -5.74 40.19
CA GLU A 278 24.29 -5.05 39.79
C GLU A 278 23.86 -3.95 40.80
N PRO A 279 23.93 -4.15 42.14
CA PRO A 279 23.61 -3.07 43.09
C PRO A 279 24.52 -1.85 42.93
N ALA A 280 25.83 -2.04 42.71
CA ALA A 280 26.78 -0.96 42.48
C ALA A 280 26.55 -0.31 41.11
N PHE A 281 26.26 -1.12 40.09
CA PHE A 281 25.91 -0.63 38.76
C PHE A 281 24.65 0.24 38.76
N GLN A 282 23.64 -0.08 39.57
CA GLN A 282 22.40 0.69 39.67
C GLN A 282 22.49 1.89 40.64
N ASP A 283 23.59 2.02 41.39
CA ASP A 283 23.82 3.16 42.29
C ASP A 283 24.19 4.42 41.51
N VAL A 284 23.17 5.26 41.25
CA VAL A 284 23.30 6.54 40.55
C VAL A 284 24.13 7.58 41.31
N SER A 285 24.32 7.41 42.63
CA SER A 285 25.14 8.31 43.45
C SER A 285 26.63 8.01 43.32
N ARG A 286 26.97 6.75 43.02
CA ARG A 286 28.34 6.27 42.78
C ARG A 286 28.74 6.50 41.32
N HIS A 287 28.04 5.86 40.39
CA HIS A 287 28.31 5.96 38.95
C HIS A 287 27.38 7.01 38.32
N LYS A 288 27.78 8.28 38.47
CA LYS A 288 26.94 9.48 38.22
C LYS A 288 26.71 9.82 36.76
N TYR A 289 27.61 9.40 35.86
CA TYR A 289 27.63 9.85 34.47
C TYR A 289 27.19 8.74 33.52
N PHE A 290 26.07 8.97 32.86
CA PHE A 290 25.44 8.02 31.95
C PHE A 290 25.75 8.38 30.50
N ASN A 291 26.15 7.38 29.70
CA ASN A 291 26.45 7.58 28.29
C ASN A 291 25.17 7.94 27.52
N THR A 292 25.19 9.07 26.82
CA THR A 292 24.05 9.49 25.97
C THR A 292 24.05 8.81 24.60
N ASN A 293 25.17 8.16 24.26
CA ASN A 293 25.52 7.71 22.91
C ASN A 293 25.62 8.86 21.89
N ASN A 294 25.79 10.11 22.35
CA ASN A 294 26.19 11.23 21.52
C ASN A 294 27.72 11.36 21.62
N LEU A 295 28.42 11.14 20.52
CA LEU A 295 29.87 11.07 20.50
C LEU A 295 30.45 12.02 19.47
N TRP A 296 31.62 12.53 19.79
CA TRP A 296 32.45 13.35 18.91
C TRP A 296 33.73 12.57 18.61
N VAL A 297 34.05 12.43 17.33
CA VAL A 297 35.21 11.64 16.87
C VAL A 297 36.06 12.48 15.93
N ARG A 298 37.38 12.50 16.18
CA ARG A 298 38.36 13.01 15.22
C ARG A 298 38.66 11.95 14.18
N LEU A 299 38.30 12.20 12.93
CA LEU A 299 38.38 11.21 11.86
C LEU A 299 39.83 10.85 11.51
N ASP A 300 40.75 11.80 11.58
CA ASP A 300 42.18 11.57 11.37
C ASP A 300 42.75 10.68 12.49
N LYS A 301 42.35 10.94 13.74
CA LYS A 301 42.73 10.10 14.88
C LYS A 301 42.08 8.72 14.86
N LEU A 302 40.86 8.62 14.33
CA LEU A 302 40.23 7.34 14.02
C LEU A 302 41.08 6.54 13.02
N LYS A 303 41.53 7.17 11.91
CA LYS A 303 42.39 6.48 10.93
C LYS A 303 43.72 6.05 11.54
N GLU A 304 44.38 6.92 12.31
CA GLU A 304 45.62 6.60 13.03
C GLU A 304 45.42 5.40 13.99
N ALA A 305 44.36 5.40 14.80
CA ALA A 305 44.06 4.32 15.73
C ALA A 305 43.76 3.00 15.03
N THR A 306 42.98 3.02 13.94
CA THR A 306 42.69 1.84 13.12
C THR A 306 43.98 1.23 12.55
N ILE A 307 44.88 2.06 11.99
CA ILE A 307 46.17 1.59 11.44
C ILE A 307 47.04 1.01 12.55
N ALA A 308 47.16 1.71 13.69
CA ALA A 308 47.98 1.28 14.82
C ALA A 308 47.53 -0.08 15.41
N ALA A 309 46.22 -0.36 15.36
CA ALA A 309 45.62 -1.61 15.84
C ALA A 309 45.48 -2.69 14.74
N GLY A 310 46.19 -2.57 13.62
CA GLY A 310 46.25 -3.61 12.58
C GLY A 310 45.03 -3.66 11.67
N GLY A 311 44.35 -2.53 11.45
CA GLY A 311 43.24 -2.39 10.51
C GLY A 311 41.84 -2.47 11.15
N LEU A 312 41.72 -2.37 12.48
CA LEU A 312 40.43 -2.34 13.19
C LEU A 312 40.50 -1.51 14.47
N ILE A 313 39.35 -1.10 14.99
CA ILE A 313 39.22 -0.56 16.36
C ILE A 313 38.85 -1.72 17.29
N PRO A 314 39.67 -2.06 18.31
CA PRO A 314 39.51 -3.28 19.10
C PRO A 314 38.45 -3.13 20.18
N LEU A 315 37.19 -2.99 19.76
CA LEU A 315 36.07 -2.84 20.68
C LEU A 315 35.83 -4.11 21.51
N PRO A 316 35.43 -3.97 22.78
CA PRO A 316 35.07 -5.10 23.62
C PRO A 316 33.81 -5.80 23.08
N MET A 317 33.86 -7.13 23.05
CA MET A 317 32.78 -7.97 22.56
C MET A 317 31.63 -8.05 23.57
N ILE A 318 30.41 -7.92 23.07
CA ILE A 318 29.16 -8.14 23.79
C ILE A 318 28.56 -9.46 23.27
N LYS A 319 28.35 -10.42 24.18
CA LYS A 319 27.81 -11.74 23.87
C LYS A 319 26.31 -11.82 24.16
N ASN A 320 25.49 -11.88 23.10
CA ASN A 320 24.02 -11.96 23.22
C ASN A 320 23.48 -13.34 22.84
N GLY A 321 22.82 -14.02 23.79
CA GLY A 321 22.17 -15.31 23.55
C GLY A 321 20.80 -15.16 22.89
N LYS A 322 20.60 -15.82 21.74
CA LYS A 322 19.36 -15.78 20.94
C LYS A 322 19.03 -17.16 20.35
N THR A 323 17.98 -17.20 19.55
CA THR A 323 17.65 -18.31 18.65
C THR A 323 17.86 -17.86 17.20
N VAL A 324 18.09 -18.81 16.28
CA VAL A 324 18.27 -18.52 14.85
C VAL A 324 17.08 -17.73 14.33
N ASP A 325 15.87 -18.26 14.54
CA ASP A 325 14.63 -17.55 14.33
C ASP A 325 14.16 -16.93 15.65
N PRO A 326 14.13 -15.59 15.79
CA PRO A 326 13.65 -14.93 17.00
C PRO A 326 12.17 -15.19 17.31
N LYS A 327 11.38 -15.62 16.31
CA LYS A 327 9.95 -15.95 16.44
C LYS A 327 9.72 -17.41 16.82
N ASP A 328 10.68 -18.29 16.59
CA ASP A 328 10.64 -19.70 17.01
C ASP A 328 11.63 -19.96 18.15
N GLY A 329 11.09 -20.03 19.38
CA GLY A 329 11.86 -20.33 20.58
C GLY A 329 12.51 -21.71 20.62
N LYS A 330 12.09 -22.62 19.72
CA LYS A 330 12.66 -23.97 19.56
C LYS A 330 13.77 -24.05 18.52
N SER A 331 13.95 -23.01 17.70
CA SER A 331 15.04 -22.97 16.73
C SER A 331 16.42 -22.96 17.43
N PRO A 332 17.51 -23.36 16.73
CA PRO A 332 18.82 -23.53 17.35
C PRO A 332 19.27 -22.29 18.14
N LYS A 333 19.93 -22.52 19.27
CA LYS A 333 20.49 -21.45 20.09
C LYS A 333 21.73 -20.90 19.39
N VAL A 334 21.86 -19.58 19.36
CA VAL A 334 22.99 -18.88 18.74
C VAL A 334 23.52 -17.78 19.64
N TRP A 335 24.77 -17.41 19.40
CA TRP A 335 25.38 -16.17 19.87
C TRP A 335 25.33 -15.12 18.76
N GLN A 336 24.83 -13.94 19.11
CA GLN A 336 25.04 -12.71 18.36
C GLN A 336 26.18 -11.97 19.03
N LEU A 337 27.24 -11.71 18.27
CA LEU A 337 28.40 -10.97 18.74
C LEU A 337 28.24 -9.52 18.32
N GLU A 338 28.13 -8.64 19.29
CA GLU A 338 27.90 -7.21 19.08
C GLU A 338 29.01 -6.38 19.70
N THR A 339 29.11 -5.13 19.29
CA THR A 339 30.00 -4.13 19.91
C THR A 339 29.25 -2.81 20.09
N ALA A 340 29.69 -2.01 21.06
CA ALA A 340 29.11 -0.70 21.37
C ALA A 340 30.06 0.42 20.94
N MET A 341 29.58 1.37 20.13
CA MET A 341 30.40 2.50 19.67
C MET A 341 30.99 3.34 20.81
N GLY A 342 30.24 3.52 21.91
CA GLY A 342 30.73 4.26 23.07
C GLY A 342 31.94 3.60 23.75
N ALA A 343 32.14 2.30 23.57
CA ALA A 343 33.31 1.60 24.08
C ALA A 343 34.60 1.99 23.33
N ALA A 344 34.52 2.69 22.21
CA ALA A 344 35.72 3.24 21.56
C ALA A 344 36.46 4.25 22.46
N ILE A 345 35.82 4.80 23.50
CA ILE A 345 36.47 5.72 24.43
C ILE A 345 37.75 5.15 25.05
N GLU A 346 37.86 3.83 25.21
CA GLU A 346 39.08 3.19 25.71
C GLU A 346 40.10 2.84 24.61
N CYS A 347 39.72 2.95 23.34
CA CYS A 347 40.59 2.68 22.19
C CYS A 347 41.36 3.92 21.72
N PHE A 348 41.02 5.10 22.23
CA PHE A 348 41.56 6.38 21.78
C PHE A 348 42.45 7.03 22.86
N PRO A 349 43.77 7.17 22.63
CA PRO A 349 44.61 8.03 23.44
C PRO A 349 44.10 9.47 23.40
N GLY A 350 43.96 10.12 24.57
CA GLY A 350 43.43 11.49 24.66
C GLY A 350 41.90 11.58 24.52
N SER A 351 41.18 10.50 24.81
CA SER A 351 39.73 10.52 24.95
C SER A 351 39.27 11.38 26.14
N SER A 352 38.13 12.07 26.01
CA SER A 352 37.53 12.85 27.08
C SER A 352 36.01 12.63 27.19
N ALA A 353 35.39 13.19 28.22
CA ALA A 353 33.93 13.21 28.37
C ALA A 353 33.46 14.58 28.88
N VAL A 354 32.21 14.92 28.58
CA VAL A 354 31.59 16.19 28.97
C VAL A 354 30.18 15.95 29.49
N VAL A 355 29.80 16.61 30.58
CA VAL A 355 28.45 16.53 31.13
C VAL A 355 27.54 17.49 30.39
N VAL A 356 26.48 16.98 29.78
CA VAL A 356 25.51 17.76 29.02
C VAL A 356 24.15 17.83 29.71
N PRO A 357 23.34 18.88 29.44
CA PRO A 357 21.98 18.94 29.97
C PRO A 357 21.15 17.78 29.42
N ARG A 358 20.23 17.29 30.26
CA ARG A 358 19.38 16.14 29.93
C ARG A 358 18.52 16.35 28.68
N THR A 359 18.27 17.59 28.29
CA THR A 359 17.59 17.95 27.04
C THR A 359 18.31 17.44 25.78
N ARG A 360 19.61 17.08 25.87
CA ARG A 360 20.35 16.41 24.77
C ARG A 360 20.21 14.88 24.76
N PHE A 361 19.51 14.33 25.73
CA PHE A 361 19.32 12.90 25.93
C PHE A 361 17.85 12.59 26.18
N VAL A 362 17.09 12.53 25.08
CA VAL A 362 15.67 12.19 25.04
C VAL A 362 15.49 10.94 24.16
N PRO A 363 16.03 9.77 24.56
CA PRO A 363 15.86 8.55 23.80
C PRO A 363 14.46 7.98 24.02
N VAL A 364 13.89 7.36 22.99
CA VAL A 364 12.65 6.57 23.13
C VAL A 364 13.00 5.10 23.07
N LYS A 365 12.99 4.35 24.16
CA LYS A 365 13.29 2.90 24.17
C LYS A 365 12.05 2.04 24.41
N LYS A 366 11.05 2.57 25.11
CA LYS A 366 9.76 1.93 25.39
C LYS A 366 8.60 2.86 25.03
N CYS A 367 7.38 2.31 25.02
CA CYS A 367 6.14 3.08 24.91
C CYS A 367 5.94 4.12 26.04
N ASN A 368 6.57 3.91 27.21
CA ASN A 368 6.63 4.91 28.28
C ASN A 368 7.24 6.23 27.78
N ASP A 369 8.41 6.13 27.16
CA ASP A 369 9.16 7.27 26.63
C ASP A 369 8.44 7.91 25.45
N LEU A 370 7.81 7.08 24.61
CA LEU A 370 7.04 7.55 23.46
C LEU A 370 5.81 8.34 23.89
N LEU A 371 5.05 7.84 24.88
CA LEU A 371 3.90 8.55 25.44
C LEU A 371 4.34 9.90 26.02
N LEU A 372 5.43 9.89 26.77
CA LEU A 372 6.01 11.08 27.35
C LEU A 372 6.43 12.10 26.27
N LEU A 373 7.17 11.66 25.25
CA LEU A 373 7.59 12.51 24.14
C LEU A 373 6.39 13.05 23.36
N ARG A 374 5.36 12.24 23.11
CA ARG A 374 4.12 12.65 22.41
C ARG A 374 3.31 13.67 23.23
N SER A 375 3.37 13.62 24.57
CA SER A 375 2.62 14.52 25.46
C SER A 375 3.09 15.97 25.43
N ASP A 376 2.28 16.88 25.97
CA ASP A 376 2.61 18.30 26.14
C ASP A 376 3.79 18.58 27.09
N THR A 377 4.33 17.56 27.76
CA THR A 377 5.58 17.69 28.54
C THR A 377 6.76 18.12 27.67
N TYR A 378 6.79 17.65 26.42
CA TYR A 378 7.79 18.06 25.43
C TYR A 378 7.16 18.94 24.37
N VAL A 379 7.75 20.12 24.18
CA VAL A 379 7.42 21.06 23.11
C VAL A 379 8.55 21.06 22.08
N LEU A 380 8.20 21.20 20.81
CA LEU A 380 9.21 21.36 19.76
C LEU A 380 9.66 22.81 19.72
N THR A 381 10.97 23.01 19.76
CA THR A 381 11.59 24.30 19.44
C THR A 381 11.48 24.59 17.94
N ALA A 382 11.81 25.82 17.52
CA ALA A 382 11.68 26.25 16.12
C ALA A 382 12.53 25.42 15.13
N ASP A 383 13.60 24.78 15.60
CA ASP A 383 14.45 23.90 14.79
C ASP A 383 14.03 22.42 14.84
N GLY A 384 12.91 22.10 15.52
CA GLY A 384 12.40 20.74 15.65
C GLY A 384 13.03 19.93 16.78
N THR A 385 13.82 20.53 17.67
CA THR A 385 14.37 19.85 18.86
C THR A 385 13.32 19.77 19.98
N PRO A 386 13.04 18.59 20.57
CA PRO A 386 12.19 18.49 21.76
C PRO A 386 12.86 19.13 22.97
N ALA A 387 12.14 20.05 23.61
CA ALA A 387 12.51 20.65 24.88
C ALA A 387 11.42 20.37 25.92
N LEU A 388 11.84 20.20 27.18
CA LEU A 388 10.87 20.15 28.28
C LEU A 388 10.14 21.48 28.38
N ASP A 389 8.84 21.41 28.66
CA ASP A 389 8.07 22.61 28.97
C ASP A 389 8.75 23.39 30.13
N PRO A 390 8.89 24.74 30.03
CA PRO A 390 9.58 25.53 31.04
C PRO A 390 9.05 25.37 32.46
N SER A 391 7.75 25.06 32.62
CA SER A 391 7.13 24.85 33.94
C SER A 391 7.71 23.64 34.70
N ARG A 392 8.33 22.70 33.98
CA ARG A 392 8.95 21.49 34.54
C ARG A 392 10.29 21.72 35.23
N ARG A 393 10.90 22.90 35.05
CA ARG A 393 12.21 23.26 35.64
C ARG A 393 13.30 22.18 35.45
N GLY A 394 13.28 21.49 34.30
CA GLY A 394 14.26 20.47 33.93
C GLY A 394 13.95 19.03 34.37
N ALA A 395 12.82 18.75 35.01
CA ALA A 395 12.47 17.40 35.46
C ALA A 395 11.27 16.81 34.70
N ALA A 396 11.50 15.73 33.94
CA ALA A 396 10.44 14.98 33.28
C ALA A 396 9.69 14.07 34.28
N PRO A 397 8.38 13.82 34.11
CA PRO A 397 7.63 12.86 34.91
C PRO A 397 8.08 11.41 34.67
N LEU A 398 7.92 10.58 35.70
CA LEU A 398 8.16 9.14 35.59
C LEU A 398 6.89 8.43 35.10
N ILE A 399 6.97 7.79 33.93
CA ILE A 399 5.85 7.07 33.32
C ILE A 399 6.07 5.57 33.42
N ASN A 400 5.09 4.85 33.99
CA ASN A 400 5.10 3.41 34.14
C ASN A 400 3.82 2.80 33.58
N LEU A 401 3.90 2.27 32.36
CA LEU A 401 2.83 1.54 31.71
C LEU A 401 3.04 0.03 31.90
N ASP A 402 1.96 -0.70 32.09
CA ASP A 402 1.96 -2.17 32.15
C ASP A 402 2.48 -2.77 30.83
N ASP A 403 3.63 -3.44 30.88
CA ASP A 403 4.24 -4.11 29.71
C ASP A 403 3.30 -5.19 29.11
N LYS A 404 2.30 -5.71 29.83
CA LYS A 404 1.30 -6.63 29.25
C LYS A 404 0.34 -5.91 28.30
N ALA A 405 0.01 -4.66 28.60
CA ALA A 405 -1.00 -3.89 27.88
C ALA A 405 -0.40 -2.85 26.91
N TYR A 406 0.85 -2.42 27.09
CA TYR A 406 1.42 -1.27 26.37
C TYR A 406 2.83 -1.47 25.83
N LYS A 407 3.35 -2.70 25.78
CA LYS A 407 4.71 -2.95 25.29
C LYS A 407 4.88 -2.59 23.80
N LEU A 408 3.85 -2.80 22.99
CA LEU A 408 3.87 -2.56 21.55
C LEU A 408 3.28 -1.19 21.19
N VAL A 409 3.80 -0.54 20.14
CA VAL A 409 3.30 0.77 19.67
C VAL A 409 1.82 0.70 19.34
N GLN A 410 1.37 -0.36 18.67
CA GLN A 410 -0.04 -0.52 18.26
C GLN A 410 -0.98 -0.57 19.47
N GLN A 411 -0.50 -1.12 20.60
CA GLN A 411 -1.26 -1.14 21.84
C GLN A 411 -1.36 0.25 22.47
N LEU A 412 -0.25 1.01 22.50
CA LEU A 412 -0.25 2.40 22.94
C LEU A 412 -1.15 3.27 22.06
N GLU A 413 -1.08 3.09 20.74
CA GLU A 413 -1.89 3.84 19.78
C GLU A 413 -3.39 3.58 19.97
N ALA A 414 -3.79 2.32 20.14
CA ALA A 414 -5.17 1.97 20.50
C ALA A 414 -5.60 2.68 21.79
N ALA A 415 -4.73 2.71 22.80
CA ALA A 415 -5.02 3.36 24.06
C ALA A 415 -5.04 4.88 24.02
N THR A 416 -4.34 5.52 23.08
CA THR A 416 -4.31 6.98 22.93
C THR A 416 -5.11 7.49 21.74
N GLN A 417 -6.02 6.68 21.18
CA GLN A 417 -6.84 7.06 20.03
C GLN A 417 -7.71 8.29 20.31
N GLY A 418 -8.13 8.50 21.56
CA GLY A 418 -8.83 9.71 22.01
C GLY A 418 -7.94 10.96 22.03
N GLY A 419 -6.62 10.80 21.95
CA GLY A 419 -5.63 11.86 22.08
C GLY A 419 -4.57 11.48 23.11
N THR A 420 -3.37 12.05 22.97
CA THR A 420 -2.33 11.93 23.98
C THR A 420 -2.72 12.75 25.23
N PRO A 421 -2.62 12.19 26.45
CA PRO A 421 -2.96 12.92 27.67
C PRO A 421 -1.97 14.07 27.91
N SER A 422 -2.43 15.08 28.65
CA SER A 422 -1.55 16.10 29.22
C SER A 422 -0.78 15.50 30.41
N LEU A 423 0.54 15.64 30.39
CA LEU A 423 1.47 15.13 31.40
C LEU A 423 2.36 16.24 31.99
N VAL A 424 2.29 17.47 31.48
CA VAL A 424 3.12 18.60 31.97
C VAL A 424 2.97 18.86 33.47
N GLY A 425 1.80 18.58 34.06
CA GLY A 425 1.56 18.72 35.50
C GLY A 425 1.90 17.48 36.34
N ALA A 426 2.27 16.35 35.72
CA ALA A 426 2.48 15.08 36.41
C ALA A 426 3.87 14.99 37.03
N ASP A 427 4.01 14.25 38.12
CA ASP A 427 5.29 13.81 38.68
C ASP A 427 5.52 12.34 38.39
N ARG A 428 4.47 11.52 38.53
CA ARG A 428 4.48 10.10 38.22
C ARG A 428 3.12 9.67 37.69
N LEU A 429 3.12 8.87 36.63
CA LEU A 429 1.94 8.20 36.11
C LEU A 429 2.18 6.70 36.08
N THR A 430 1.28 5.93 36.71
CA THR A 430 1.25 4.47 36.60
C THR A 430 -0.08 4.02 35.99
N ILE A 431 -0.03 3.22 34.92
CA ILE A 431 -1.23 2.60 34.32
C ILE A 431 -1.07 1.08 34.34
N GLN A 432 -2.00 0.40 35.01
CA GLN A 432 -2.03 -1.05 35.18
C GLN A 432 -3.24 -1.65 34.45
N GLY A 433 -3.01 -2.67 33.62
CA GLY A 433 -4.03 -3.27 32.77
C GLY A 433 -4.47 -2.40 31.59
N GLN A 434 -5.53 -2.83 30.89
CA GLN A 434 -5.95 -2.22 29.62
C GLN A 434 -6.82 -0.97 29.85
N VAL A 435 -6.22 0.21 29.74
CA VAL A 435 -6.89 1.52 29.86
C VAL A 435 -6.73 2.33 28.58
N TRP A 436 -7.82 2.87 28.06
CA TRP A 436 -7.83 3.80 26.94
C TRP A 436 -8.09 5.22 27.46
N LEU A 437 -7.38 6.21 26.91
CA LEU A 437 -7.39 7.58 27.38
C LEU A 437 -8.24 8.44 26.46
N SER A 438 -9.29 9.05 27.02
CA SER A 438 -10.13 10.00 26.29
C SER A 438 -9.36 11.28 25.94
N SER A 439 -9.87 12.00 24.93
CA SER A 439 -9.39 13.35 24.63
C SER A 439 -9.56 14.28 25.83
N GLY A 440 -8.50 15.00 26.20
CA GLY A 440 -8.53 15.96 27.30
C GLY A 440 -8.35 15.36 28.70
N VAL A 441 -7.83 14.13 28.80
CA VAL A 441 -7.27 13.61 30.07
C VAL A 441 -6.03 14.43 30.45
N VAL A 442 -5.98 14.90 31.69
CA VAL A 442 -4.87 15.66 32.26
C VAL A 442 -4.42 15.00 33.55
N PHE A 443 -3.13 14.67 33.66
CA PHE A 443 -2.56 14.12 34.89
C PHE A 443 -1.74 15.19 35.65
N GLN A 444 -1.92 15.26 36.96
CA GLN A 444 -1.18 16.16 37.85
C GLN A 444 -0.65 15.42 39.09
N GLY A 445 0.57 15.72 39.52
CA GLY A 445 1.19 15.05 40.67
C GLY A 445 1.39 13.55 40.45
N THR A 446 1.14 12.72 41.46
CA THR A 446 1.32 11.26 41.37
C THR A 446 -0.01 10.53 41.18
N THR A 447 -0.26 9.99 39.99
CA THR A 447 -1.52 9.32 39.65
C THR A 447 -1.31 7.85 39.26
N THR A 448 -2.19 6.98 39.75
CA THR A 448 -2.29 5.56 39.35
C THR A 448 -3.67 5.28 38.77
N VAL A 449 -3.73 4.58 37.64
CA VAL A 449 -4.96 4.10 37.02
C VAL A 449 -4.86 2.59 36.87
N THR A 450 -5.85 1.85 37.36
CA THR A 450 -5.85 0.39 37.36
C THR A 450 -7.10 -0.14 36.67
N ASN A 451 -6.95 -1.14 35.83
CA ASN A 451 -8.01 -2.01 35.34
C ASN A 451 -7.56 -3.47 35.49
N LYS A 452 -8.23 -4.24 36.35
CA LYS A 452 -7.91 -5.66 36.58
C LYS A 452 -8.66 -6.61 35.64
N GLY A 453 -9.60 -6.10 34.84
CA GLY A 453 -10.37 -6.88 33.89
C GLY A 453 -9.66 -7.10 32.55
N ASP A 454 -10.20 -8.03 31.76
CA ASP A 454 -9.63 -8.42 30.46
C ASP A 454 -10.10 -7.52 29.30
N GLU A 455 -11.10 -6.66 29.54
CA GLU A 455 -11.62 -5.70 28.57
C GLU A 455 -10.94 -4.32 28.78
N PRO A 456 -10.54 -3.63 27.70
CA PRO A 456 -10.14 -2.22 27.79
C PRO A 456 -11.22 -1.33 28.43
N LYS A 457 -10.81 -0.43 29.32
CA LYS A 457 -11.70 0.56 29.94
C LYS A 457 -11.27 1.96 29.60
N VAL A 458 -12.22 2.83 29.28
CA VAL A 458 -11.93 4.21 28.94
C VAL A 458 -11.85 5.05 30.21
N LEU A 459 -10.72 5.72 30.41
CA LEU A 459 -10.59 6.81 31.37
C LEU A 459 -11.26 8.05 30.75
N PRO A 460 -12.33 8.60 31.36
CA PRO A 460 -13.05 9.74 30.80
C PRO A 460 -12.19 11.00 30.81
N LYS A 461 -12.62 12.00 30.02
CA LYS A 461 -12.00 13.33 30.04
C LYS A 461 -12.05 13.91 31.47
N GLY A 462 -10.93 14.43 31.96
CA GLY A 462 -10.87 15.02 33.29
C GLY A 462 -9.45 15.34 33.74
N VAL A 463 -9.35 16.06 34.87
CA VAL A 463 -8.08 16.32 35.56
C VAL A 463 -7.94 15.33 36.72
N TYR A 464 -6.87 14.55 36.72
CA TYR A 464 -6.56 13.53 37.71
C TYR A 464 -5.32 13.95 38.49
N LYS A 465 -5.54 14.61 39.62
CA LYS A 465 -4.50 15.12 40.50
C LYS A 465 -4.32 14.21 41.71
N ASP A 466 -3.10 13.71 41.92
CA ASP A 466 -2.73 12.88 43.08
C ASP A 466 -3.73 11.73 43.33
N ALA A 467 -4.19 11.09 42.25
CA ALA A 467 -5.36 10.22 42.27
C ALA A 467 -5.00 8.73 42.14
N SER A 468 -5.85 7.87 42.71
CA SER A 468 -5.85 6.42 42.43
C SER A 468 -7.21 6.02 41.87
N VAL A 469 -7.28 5.71 40.57
CA VAL A 469 -8.52 5.41 39.85
C VAL A 469 -8.58 3.93 39.52
N ASP A 470 -9.57 3.20 40.03
CA ASP A 470 -9.83 1.80 39.66
C ASP A 470 -11.02 1.75 38.68
N LEU A 471 -10.73 1.42 37.42
CA LEU A 471 -11.71 1.30 36.33
C LEU A 471 -12.27 -0.12 36.17
N THR A 472 -11.88 -1.08 37.03
CA THR A 472 -12.24 -2.49 36.86
C THR A 472 -13.75 -2.72 36.73
N ALA A 473 -14.55 -1.94 37.46
CA ALA A 473 -16.02 -2.02 37.43
C ALA A 473 -16.68 -1.07 36.41
N ALA A 474 -15.92 -0.27 35.66
CA ALA A 474 -16.46 0.66 34.68
C ALA A 474 -17.08 -0.10 33.48
N PRO A 475 -18.16 0.43 32.86
CA PRO A 475 -18.65 -0.10 31.61
C PRO A 475 -17.57 -0.03 30.53
N GLY A 476 -17.58 -0.99 29.60
CA GLY A 476 -16.62 -1.05 28.48
C GLY A 476 -17.26 -0.64 27.16
N LEU A 477 -16.78 -1.22 26.07
CA LEU A 477 -17.23 -0.85 24.73
C LEU A 477 -18.53 -1.54 24.31
N GLY A 478 -18.91 -2.63 25.00
CA GLY A 478 -20.11 -3.40 24.69
C GLY A 478 -20.12 -3.87 23.23
N ALA A 479 -21.20 -3.59 22.50
CA ALA A 479 -21.35 -3.94 21.08
C ALA A 479 -20.25 -3.36 20.15
N LEU A 480 -19.52 -2.33 20.58
CA LEU A 480 -18.42 -1.74 19.82
C LEU A 480 -17.04 -2.34 20.17
N ARG A 481 -17.00 -3.35 21.03
CA ARG A 481 -15.75 -3.97 21.50
C ARG A 481 -15.07 -4.72 20.35
N PRO A 482 -13.84 -4.34 19.97
CA PRO A 482 -13.06 -5.16 19.06
C PRO A 482 -12.54 -6.41 19.79
N THR A 483 -12.63 -7.55 19.12
CA THR A 483 -11.91 -8.77 19.47
C THR A 483 -10.86 -9.04 18.41
N ILE A 484 -9.71 -9.57 18.84
CA ILE A 484 -8.64 -10.03 17.95
C ILE A 484 -8.80 -11.53 17.83
N VAL A 485 -9.01 -12.01 16.61
CA VAL A 485 -9.12 -13.44 16.32
C VAL A 485 -7.82 -13.87 15.64
N ALA A 486 -7.16 -14.88 16.23
CA ALA A 486 -5.99 -15.49 15.62
C ALA A 486 -6.37 -16.20 14.32
N THR A 487 -5.52 -16.09 13.31
CA THR A 487 -5.69 -16.73 12.01
C THR A 487 -4.32 -17.10 11.44
N ALA A 488 -4.30 -17.77 10.29
CA ALA A 488 -3.08 -18.02 9.52
C ALA A 488 -3.28 -17.54 8.08
N PRO A 489 -2.19 -17.24 7.34
CA PRO A 489 -2.28 -16.95 5.91
C PRO A 489 -3.00 -18.06 5.14
N ILE A 490 -3.91 -17.68 4.24
CA ILE A 490 -4.65 -18.61 3.39
C ILE A 490 -4.19 -18.43 1.94
N PRO A 491 -3.66 -19.48 1.28
CA PRO A 491 -3.21 -19.39 -0.10
C PRO A 491 -4.31 -18.95 -1.08
N GLY A 492 -3.92 -18.29 -2.16
CA GLY A 492 -4.82 -18.01 -3.28
C GLY A 492 -5.67 -16.73 -3.15
N GLN A 493 -5.46 -15.90 -2.13
CA GLN A 493 -6.13 -14.61 -1.94
C GLN A 493 -5.45 -13.45 -2.69
N LYS A 494 -5.12 -13.65 -3.97
CA LYS A 494 -4.57 -12.60 -4.84
C LYS A 494 -5.72 -11.88 -5.56
N PRO A 495 -5.94 -10.58 -5.35
CA PRO A 495 -6.90 -9.82 -6.16
C PRO A 495 -6.52 -9.90 -7.64
N GLY A 496 -7.51 -10.14 -8.51
CA GLY A 496 -7.37 -10.00 -9.95
C GLY A 496 -7.43 -8.54 -10.39
N THR A 497 -7.70 -8.30 -11.68
CA THR A 497 -7.79 -6.95 -12.25
C THR A 497 -8.85 -6.06 -11.60
N SER A 498 -9.89 -6.66 -11.04
CA SER A 498 -11.06 -5.96 -10.48
C SER A 498 -11.56 -6.64 -9.20
N GLY A 499 -10.66 -7.13 -8.35
CA GLY A 499 -11.02 -7.78 -7.06
C GLY A 499 -10.73 -9.29 -6.99
N LEU A 500 -10.96 -9.87 -5.82
CA LEU A 500 -10.80 -11.32 -5.57
C LEU A 500 -12.09 -12.05 -5.95
N ARG A 501 -11.98 -13.07 -6.81
CA ARG A 501 -13.11 -13.92 -7.24
C ARG A 501 -12.79 -15.38 -6.98
N LYS A 502 -13.70 -16.08 -6.31
CA LYS A 502 -13.58 -17.50 -5.91
C LYS A 502 -14.95 -18.13 -5.80
N LYS A 503 -14.99 -19.46 -5.67
CA LYS A 503 -16.26 -20.14 -5.39
C LYS A 503 -16.80 -19.70 -4.02
N VAL A 504 -18.12 -19.60 -3.90
CA VAL A 504 -18.82 -19.25 -2.65
C VAL A 504 -18.32 -20.11 -1.48
N VAL A 505 -18.16 -21.41 -1.71
CA VAL A 505 -17.68 -22.37 -0.69
C VAL A 505 -16.30 -22.03 -0.13
N GLU A 506 -15.42 -21.39 -0.91
CA GLU A 506 -14.12 -20.91 -0.42
C GLU A 506 -14.31 -19.73 0.52
N PHE A 507 -15.18 -18.77 0.17
CA PHE A 507 -15.46 -17.61 1.02
C PHE A 507 -16.17 -17.97 2.33
N GLN A 508 -16.99 -19.02 2.32
CA GLN A 508 -17.65 -19.56 3.50
C GLN A 508 -16.70 -20.36 4.40
N SER A 509 -15.50 -20.70 3.93
CA SER A 509 -14.49 -21.37 4.75
C SER A 509 -14.03 -20.45 5.89
N PRO A 510 -13.76 -21.01 7.09
CA PRO A 510 -13.36 -20.21 8.25
C PRO A 510 -12.22 -19.23 7.93
N HIS A 511 -12.39 -17.99 8.37
CA HIS A 511 -11.43 -16.90 8.23
C HIS A 511 -11.13 -16.43 6.79
N TYR A 512 -11.68 -17.04 5.74
CA TYR A 512 -11.34 -16.69 4.36
C TYR A 512 -11.70 -15.23 4.04
N LEU A 513 -12.98 -14.88 4.15
CA LEU A 513 -13.44 -13.50 3.95
C LEU A 513 -12.76 -12.54 4.95
N ASN A 514 -12.65 -12.94 6.22
CA ASN A 514 -12.07 -12.10 7.27
C ASN A 514 -10.62 -11.71 6.97
N ASN A 515 -9.79 -12.68 6.55
CA ASN A 515 -8.39 -12.43 6.23
C ASN A 515 -8.27 -11.42 5.10
N PHE A 516 -9.07 -11.58 4.04
CA PHE A 516 -9.04 -10.67 2.91
C PHE A 516 -9.50 -9.25 3.30
N VAL A 517 -10.60 -9.13 4.04
CA VAL A 517 -11.11 -7.83 4.51
C VAL A 517 -10.10 -7.14 5.44
N GLN A 518 -9.45 -7.87 6.34
CA GLN A 518 -8.40 -7.30 7.19
C GLN A 518 -7.17 -6.88 6.38
N ALA A 519 -6.77 -7.66 5.38
CA ALA A 519 -5.67 -7.32 4.49
C ALA A 519 -5.95 -6.02 3.71
N VAL A 520 -7.21 -5.80 3.30
CA VAL A 520 -7.65 -4.52 2.73
C VAL A 520 -7.47 -3.37 3.72
N PHE A 521 -7.97 -3.49 4.95
CA PHE A 521 -7.79 -2.43 5.97
C PHE A 521 -6.31 -2.13 6.25
N ASN A 522 -5.47 -3.16 6.35
CA ASN A 522 -4.03 -2.97 6.57
C ASN A 522 -3.37 -2.23 5.40
N ALA A 523 -3.69 -2.62 4.16
CA ALA A 523 -3.18 -1.95 2.97
C ALA A 523 -3.61 -0.47 2.90
N LEU A 524 -4.86 -0.16 3.25
CA LEU A 524 -5.34 1.23 3.27
C LEU A 524 -4.57 2.10 4.27
N VAL A 525 -4.32 1.58 5.47
CA VAL A 525 -3.55 2.30 6.49
C VAL A 525 -2.11 2.57 6.00
N ASP A 526 -1.47 1.60 5.35
CA ASP A 526 -0.13 1.75 4.79
C ASP A 526 -0.05 2.81 3.68
N PHE A 527 -1.12 2.96 2.90
CA PHE A 527 -1.23 3.98 1.85
C PHE A 527 -1.77 5.32 2.37
N GLY A 528 -1.88 5.49 3.68
CA GLY A 528 -2.20 6.77 4.32
C GLY A 528 -3.70 7.06 4.48
N THR A 529 -4.57 6.09 4.19
CA THR A 529 -6.01 6.21 4.44
C THR A 529 -6.29 6.06 5.93
N ASP A 530 -6.64 7.15 6.61
CA ASP A 530 -7.08 7.11 8.00
C ASP A 530 -8.57 6.74 8.08
N VAL A 531 -8.82 5.44 8.23
CA VAL A 531 -10.17 4.85 8.36
C VAL A 531 -10.90 5.26 9.66
N THR A 532 -10.23 5.97 10.57
CA THR A 532 -10.79 6.42 11.85
C THR A 532 -11.26 7.88 11.83
N LEU A 533 -10.94 8.62 10.76
CA LEU A 533 -11.48 9.96 10.50
C LEU A 533 -12.97 9.89 10.14
N GLY A 534 -13.63 11.05 10.12
CA GLY A 534 -15.07 11.18 9.88
C GLY A 534 -15.58 10.81 8.48
N GLY A 535 -14.73 10.22 7.62
CA GLY A 535 -15.11 9.70 6.31
C GLY A 535 -15.98 8.45 6.42
N SER A 536 -16.59 8.05 5.30
CA SER A 536 -17.52 6.91 5.26
C SER A 536 -16.94 5.70 4.54
N LEU A 537 -17.29 4.48 4.95
CA LEU A 537 -17.07 3.26 4.18
C LEU A 537 -18.38 2.88 3.48
N VAL A 538 -18.35 2.66 2.17
CA VAL A 538 -19.52 2.15 1.43
C VAL A 538 -19.45 0.63 1.33
N VAL A 539 -20.59 -0.05 1.49
CA VAL A 539 -20.70 -1.50 1.33
C VAL A 539 -21.98 -1.81 0.55
N GLY A 540 -21.86 -2.62 -0.50
CA GLY A 540 -22.98 -3.09 -1.32
C GLY A 540 -22.49 -4.04 -2.39
N GLY A 541 -23.38 -4.53 -3.25
CA GLY A 541 -23.00 -5.43 -4.33
C GLY A 541 -24.18 -5.79 -5.23
N ASP A 542 -24.02 -6.86 -6.00
CA ASP A 542 -24.99 -7.21 -7.05
C ASP A 542 -26.18 -8.07 -6.62
N GLY A 543 -26.23 -8.45 -5.34
CA GLY A 543 -27.31 -9.27 -4.78
C GLY A 543 -27.08 -10.78 -4.91
N ARG A 544 -25.94 -11.22 -5.46
CA ARG A 544 -25.60 -12.65 -5.55
C ARG A 544 -25.57 -13.33 -4.17
N TYR A 545 -25.72 -14.64 -4.19
CA TYR A 545 -25.65 -15.48 -2.99
C TYR A 545 -24.40 -15.15 -2.15
N PHE A 546 -24.56 -15.13 -0.82
CA PHE A 546 -23.57 -14.72 0.19
C PHE A 546 -23.36 -13.20 0.39
N ASN A 547 -23.95 -12.31 -0.45
CA ASN A 547 -23.90 -10.86 -0.21
C ASN A 547 -24.44 -10.47 1.17
N PRO A 548 -25.65 -10.91 1.61
CA PRO A 548 -26.21 -10.50 2.89
C PRO A 548 -25.28 -10.81 4.08
N GLU A 549 -24.68 -12.00 4.10
CA GLU A 549 -23.76 -12.44 5.15
C GLU A 549 -22.44 -11.66 5.12
N ALA A 550 -21.87 -11.47 3.92
CA ALA A 550 -20.63 -10.73 3.75
C ALA A 550 -20.76 -9.26 4.19
N ILE A 551 -21.91 -8.61 3.94
CA ILE A 551 -22.19 -7.24 4.41
C ILE A 551 -22.11 -7.16 5.94
N GLN A 552 -22.70 -8.12 6.66
CA GLN A 552 -22.65 -8.14 8.13
C GLN A 552 -21.22 -8.33 8.63
N ILE A 553 -20.48 -9.28 8.05
CA ILE A 553 -19.08 -9.55 8.42
C ILE A 553 -18.21 -8.30 8.21
N ILE A 554 -18.29 -7.68 7.03
CA ILE A 554 -17.54 -6.47 6.69
C ILE A 554 -17.91 -5.32 7.63
N THR A 555 -19.19 -5.15 7.95
CA THR A 555 -19.65 -4.12 8.89
C THR A 555 -19.02 -4.30 10.27
N LYS A 556 -19.06 -5.53 10.82
CA LYS A 556 -18.45 -5.86 12.13
C LYS A 556 -16.94 -5.67 12.13
N MET A 557 -16.27 -6.01 11.02
CA MET A 557 -14.82 -5.79 10.87
C MET A 557 -14.47 -4.32 10.69
N ALA A 558 -15.26 -3.55 9.97
CA ALA A 558 -15.09 -2.11 9.80
C ALA A 558 -15.20 -1.39 11.16
N VAL A 559 -16.21 -1.73 11.96
CA VAL A 559 -16.35 -1.26 13.35
C VAL A 559 -15.10 -1.59 14.16
N ALA A 560 -14.61 -2.83 14.09
CA ALA A 560 -13.42 -3.23 14.85
C ALA A 560 -12.13 -2.52 14.40
N ASN A 561 -12.04 -2.15 13.11
CA ASN A 561 -10.93 -1.42 12.54
C ASN A 561 -11.03 0.11 12.74
N GLY A 562 -12.09 0.59 13.38
CA GLY A 562 -12.21 1.99 13.80
C GLY A 562 -13.13 2.87 12.96
N VAL A 563 -13.78 2.31 11.92
CA VAL A 563 -14.72 3.04 11.06
C VAL A 563 -15.88 3.57 11.89
N LYS A 564 -16.19 4.87 11.71
CA LYS A 564 -17.26 5.57 12.46
C LYS A 564 -18.54 5.73 11.66
N ARG A 565 -18.46 5.63 10.33
CA ARG A 565 -19.58 5.81 9.42
C ARG A 565 -19.57 4.75 8.34
N ILE A 566 -20.66 4.01 8.22
CA ILE A 566 -20.82 2.96 7.22
C ILE A 566 -22.08 3.26 6.43
N LEU A 567 -21.98 3.29 5.11
CA LEU A 567 -23.09 3.46 4.18
C LEU A 567 -23.37 2.12 3.54
N ILE A 568 -24.58 1.60 3.70
CA ILE A 568 -25.02 0.31 3.15
C ILE A 568 -26.18 0.58 2.21
N ALA A 569 -26.11 0.10 0.97
CA ALA A 569 -27.24 0.25 0.06
C ALA A 569 -28.42 -0.61 0.52
N LYS A 570 -29.65 -0.13 0.27
CA LYS A 570 -30.88 -0.86 0.58
C LYS A 570 -30.85 -2.25 -0.04
N ASP A 571 -31.23 -3.26 0.75
CA ASP A 571 -31.19 -4.69 0.42
C ASP A 571 -29.76 -5.20 0.05
N GLY A 572 -28.73 -4.39 0.29
CA GLY A 572 -27.35 -4.66 -0.15
C GLY A 572 -27.10 -4.41 -1.64
N LEU A 573 -28.08 -3.88 -2.39
CA LEU A 573 -28.02 -3.73 -3.85
C LEU A 573 -27.38 -2.39 -4.25
N LEU A 574 -26.16 -2.46 -4.78
CA LEU A 574 -25.41 -1.30 -5.26
C LEU A 574 -24.64 -1.70 -6.51
N SER A 575 -24.98 -1.09 -7.66
CA SER A 575 -24.22 -1.32 -8.89
C SER A 575 -22.81 -0.73 -8.76
N THR A 576 -21.87 -1.30 -9.50
CA THR A 576 -20.48 -0.81 -9.52
C THR A 576 -20.38 0.67 -9.95
N PRO A 577 -21.06 1.15 -11.02
CA PRO A 577 -21.08 2.58 -11.34
C PRO A 577 -21.74 3.43 -10.25
N ALA A 578 -22.80 2.94 -9.59
CA ALA A 578 -23.42 3.66 -8.48
C ALA A 578 -22.51 3.76 -7.25
N ALA A 579 -21.76 2.70 -6.93
CA ALA A 579 -20.73 2.76 -5.89
C ALA A 579 -19.69 3.85 -6.19
N SER A 580 -19.24 3.93 -7.45
CA SER A 580 -18.32 4.98 -7.89
C SER A 580 -18.93 6.39 -7.72
N ALA A 581 -20.19 6.58 -8.14
CA ALA A 581 -20.91 7.84 -7.99
C ALA A 581 -21.08 8.23 -6.51
N VAL A 582 -21.45 7.27 -5.64
CA VAL A 582 -21.63 7.51 -4.20
C VAL A 582 -20.32 7.94 -3.54
N ILE A 583 -19.19 7.29 -3.85
CA ILE A 583 -17.89 7.68 -3.30
C ILE A 583 -17.55 9.13 -3.64
N ARG A 584 -17.80 9.51 -4.90
CA ARG A 584 -17.39 10.80 -5.47
C ARG A 584 -18.32 11.95 -5.06
N GLU A 585 -19.63 11.71 -5.07
CA GLU A 585 -20.65 12.76 -5.02
C GLU A 585 -21.38 12.85 -3.68
N ARG A 586 -21.42 11.78 -2.88
CA ARG A 586 -22.26 11.75 -1.68
C ARG A 586 -21.63 12.44 -0.48
N GLY A 587 -22.36 13.39 0.09
CA GLY A 587 -22.08 14.03 1.37
C GLY A 587 -21.07 15.19 1.28
N PRO A 588 -20.94 15.99 2.35
CA PRO A 588 -19.98 17.08 2.40
C PRO A 588 -18.54 16.55 2.39
N ALA A 589 -17.58 17.38 1.97
CA ALA A 589 -16.17 16.99 1.79
C ALA A 589 -15.55 16.24 2.98
N TRP A 590 -15.96 16.55 4.21
CA TRP A 590 -15.46 15.93 5.44
C TRP A 590 -16.12 14.58 5.80
N GLN A 591 -17.18 14.18 5.08
CA GLN A 591 -17.87 12.88 5.21
C GLN A 591 -17.73 11.99 3.98
N LYS A 592 -17.01 12.45 2.94
CA LYS A 592 -16.81 11.70 1.71
C LYS A 592 -16.32 10.29 2.01
N ALA A 593 -16.72 9.35 1.16
CA ALA A 593 -16.28 7.99 1.35
C ALA A 593 -14.79 7.88 1.07
N PHE A 594 -14.08 7.11 1.89
CA PHE A 594 -12.68 6.78 1.61
C PHE A 594 -12.53 5.53 0.73
N GLY A 595 -13.65 4.87 0.41
CA GLY A 595 -13.69 3.74 -0.50
C GLY A 595 -14.96 2.89 -0.33
N ALA A 596 -15.05 1.81 -1.10
CA ALA A 596 -16.17 0.87 -1.07
C ALA A 596 -15.73 -0.58 -1.16
N PHE A 597 -16.38 -1.45 -0.38
CA PHE A 597 -16.43 -2.88 -0.69
C PHE A 597 -17.61 -3.15 -1.63
N ILE A 598 -17.31 -3.67 -2.81
CA ILE A 598 -18.30 -4.05 -3.82
C ILE A 598 -18.33 -5.58 -3.91
N LEU A 599 -19.44 -6.17 -3.49
CA LEU A 599 -19.62 -7.62 -3.40
C LEU A 599 -20.21 -8.13 -4.71
N SER A 600 -19.31 -8.47 -5.62
CA SER A 600 -19.64 -8.88 -6.98
C SER A 600 -18.49 -9.63 -7.64
N ALA A 601 -18.83 -10.67 -8.40
CA ALA A 601 -17.95 -11.28 -9.41
C ALA A 601 -18.35 -10.90 -10.86
N SER A 602 -19.09 -9.80 -11.05
CA SER A 602 -19.53 -9.28 -12.35
C SER A 602 -20.26 -10.37 -13.16
N HIS A 603 -19.85 -10.61 -14.40
CA HIS A 603 -20.43 -11.58 -15.34
C HIS A 603 -20.39 -13.06 -14.92
N ASN A 604 -19.64 -13.41 -13.86
CA ASN A 604 -19.59 -14.78 -13.37
C ASN A 604 -20.96 -15.23 -12.78
N PRO A 605 -21.33 -16.52 -12.92
CA PRO A 605 -22.61 -17.02 -12.45
C PRO A 605 -22.77 -16.88 -10.94
N GLY A 606 -24.02 -16.72 -10.49
CA GLY A 606 -24.40 -16.62 -9.09
C GLY A 606 -24.91 -17.95 -8.53
N GLY A 607 -25.08 -18.02 -7.21
CA GLY A 607 -25.62 -19.19 -6.52
C GLY A 607 -24.64 -19.89 -5.57
N PRO A 608 -25.12 -20.83 -4.74
CA PRO A 608 -24.36 -21.38 -3.62
C PRO A 608 -23.13 -22.21 -4.00
N SER A 609 -23.10 -22.78 -5.20
CA SER A 609 -21.95 -23.52 -5.75
C SER A 609 -21.12 -22.71 -6.75
N GLU A 610 -21.51 -21.46 -7.01
CA GLU A 610 -20.91 -20.63 -8.05
C GLU A 610 -19.98 -19.57 -7.48
N ASP A 611 -19.80 -18.46 -8.20
CA ASP A 611 -18.73 -17.52 -7.94
C ASP A 611 -19.20 -16.35 -7.07
N PHE A 612 -18.43 -16.08 -6.02
CA PHE A 612 -18.52 -14.86 -5.23
C PHE A 612 -17.29 -13.97 -5.51
N GLY A 613 -17.47 -12.67 -5.35
CA GLY A 613 -16.38 -11.72 -5.55
C GLY A 613 -16.43 -10.58 -4.54
N ILE A 614 -15.25 -10.07 -4.22
CA ILE A 614 -15.07 -8.89 -3.38
C ILE A 614 -14.08 -7.96 -4.06
N LYS A 615 -14.59 -6.79 -4.47
CA LYS A 615 -13.81 -5.70 -5.05
C LYS A 615 -13.63 -4.59 -4.00
N TYR A 616 -12.55 -3.83 -4.14
CA TYR A 616 -12.34 -2.63 -3.34
C TYR A 616 -12.05 -1.44 -4.25
N ASN A 617 -12.88 -0.40 -4.13
CA ASN A 617 -12.67 0.89 -4.79
C ASN A 617 -12.15 1.92 -3.79
N ILE A 618 -11.23 2.76 -4.24
CA ILE A 618 -10.56 3.79 -3.42
C ILE A 618 -11.31 5.14 -3.50
N GLU A 619 -10.77 6.19 -2.87
CA GLU A 619 -11.41 7.50 -2.69
C GLU A 619 -11.73 8.26 -3.99
N ASN A 620 -11.09 7.94 -5.12
CA ASN A 620 -11.44 8.53 -6.42
C ASN A 620 -12.73 7.94 -7.02
N GLY A 621 -13.22 6.83 -6.45
CA GLY A 621 -14.38 6.05 -6.89
C GLY A 621 -14.04 4.85 -7.76
N GLY A 622 -12.79 4.62 -8.12
CA GLY A 622 -12.35 3.58 -9.05
C GLY A 622 -11.69 2.37 -8.36
N PRO A 623 -11.41 1.30 -9.12
CA PRO A 623 -10.72 0.12 -8.60
C PRO A 623 -9.39 0.48 -7.96
N ALA A 624 -9.03 -0.22 -6.87
CA ALA A 624 -7.72 -0.06 -6.25
C ALA A 624 -6.57 -0.28 -7.27
N PRO A 625 -5.58 0.62 -7.34
CA PRO A 625 -4.46 0.51 -8.27
C PRO A 625 -3.53 -0.65 -7.89
N GLU A 626 -2.62 -1.03 -8.80
CA GLU A 626 -1.75 -2.20 -8.62
C GLU A 626 -0.92 -2.15 -7.34
N LYS A 627 -0.41 -0.96 -6.97
CA LYS A 627 0.38 -0.79 -5.74
C LYS A 627 -0.42 -1.18 -4.50
N VAL A 628 -1.71 -0.81 -4.47
CA VAL A 628 -2.62 -1.11 -3.36
C VAL A 628 -3.04 -2.58 -3.38
N THR A 629 -3.40 -3.14 -4.53
CA THR A 629 -3.80 -4.56 -4.62
C THR A 629 -2.64 -5.53 -4.35
N ASN A 630 -1.41 -5.16 -4.73
CA ASN A 630 -0.21 -5.90 -4.37
C ASN A 630 0.06 -5.85 -2.85
N ALA A 631 -0.18 -4.71 -2.21
CA ALA A 631 -0.08 -4.60 -0.76
C ALA A 631 -1.16 -5.44 -0.04
N MET A 632 -2.41 -5.41 -0.52
CA MET A 632 -3.48 -6.30 -0.04
C MET A 632 -3.03 -7.76 -0.13
N TYR A 633 -2.49 -8.19 -1.27
CA TYR A 633 -1.97 -9.55 -1.44
C TYR A 633 -0.80 -9.86 -0.50
N SER A 634 0.16 -8.95 -0.35
CA SER A 634 1.27 -9.13 0.60
C SER A 634 0.74 -9.41 2.01
N TYR A 635 -0.26 -8.66 2.47
CA TYR A 635 -0.90 -8.89 3.76
C TYR A 635 -1.60 -10.25 3.86
N THR A 636 -2.28 -10.73 2.81
CA THR A 636 -2.94 -12.06 2.88
C THR A 636 -1.94 -13.20 3.08
N THR A 637 -0.68 -13.01 2.67
CA THR A 637 0.40 -14.00 2.86
C THR A 637 1.08 -13.96 4.23
N THR A 638 0.90 -12.89 5.01
CA THR A 638 1.60 -12.69 6.30
C THR A 638 0.67 -12.51 7.50
N LEU A 639 -0.64 -12.39 7.27
CA LEU A 639 -1.63 -12.09 8.32
C LEU A 639 -1.70 -13.19 9.39
N THR A 640 -1.55 -12.82 10.66
CA THR A 640 -1.66 -13.74 11.82
C THR A 640 -2.90 -13.50 12.69
N SER A 641 -3.62 -12.41 12.47
CA SER A 641 -4.87 -12.11 13.18
C SER A 641 -5.71 -11.08 12.45
N TYR A 642 -7.01 -11.05 12.70
CA TYR A 642 -7.91 -9.97 12.27
C TYR A 642 -8.74 -9.42 13.43
N LYS A 643 -9.29 -8.22 13.24
CA LYS A 643 -10.17 -7.55 14.21
C LYS A 643 -11.64 -7.72 13.80
N ILE A 644 -12.52 -8.03 14.75
CA ILE A 644 -13.97 -8.07 14.53
C ILE A 644 -14.72 -7.56 15.77
N ALA A 645 -15.88 -6.93 15.61
CA ALA A 645 -16.77 -6.55 16.70
C ALA A 645 -17.94 -7.53 16.72
N PRO A 646 -17.80 -8.70 17.38
CA PRO A 646 -18.75 -9.80 17.23
C PRO A 646 -20.15 -9.47 17.77
N ASP A 647 -20.19 -8.63 18.80
CA ASP A 647 -21.41 -8.20 19.49
C ASP A 647 -22.07 -6.97 18.83
N PHE A 648 -21.48 -6.44 17.74
CA PHE A 648 -22.13 -5.37 16.97
C PHE A 648 -23.41 -5.92 16.33
N PRO A 649 -24.56 -5.24 16.47
CA PRO A 649 -25.83 -5.77 15.98
C PRO A 649 -25.81 -5.89 14.46
N ASP A 650 -26.48 -6.93 13.95
CA ASP A 650 -26.71 -7.05 12.51
C ASP A 650 -27.57 -5.87 12.02
N VAL A 651 -27.25 -5.40 10.82
CA VAL A 651 -27.94 -4.27 10.18
C VAL A 651 -29.10 -4.80 9.35
N ASP A 652 -30.32 -4.31 9.59
CA ASP A 652 -31.48 -4.55 8.72
C ASP A 652 -31.32 -3.72 7.44
N THR A 653 -30.78 -4.33 6.39
CA THR A 653 -30.49 -3.68 5.10
C THR A 653 -31.76 -3.32 4.32
N SER A 654 -32.93 -3.82 4.70
CA SER A 654 -34.19 -3.55 3.99
C SER A 654 -34.81 -2.19 4.32
N LYS A 655 -34.41 -1.57 5.44
CA LYS A 655 -35.00 -0.33 5.96
C LYS A 655 -34.06 0.84 5.82
N LEU A 656 -34.44 1.82 4.99
CA LEU A 656 -33.75 3.11 4.89
C LEU A 656 -33.69 3.80 6.25
N GLY A 657 -32.57 4.45 6.55
CA GLY A 657 -32.40 5.22 7.78
C GLY A 657 -30.99 5.12 8.35
N SER A 658 -30.76 5.86 9.43
CA SER A 658 -29.49 5.82 10.16
C SER A 658 -29.67 5.25 11.55
N THR A 659 -28.85 4.27 11.89
CA THR A 659 -28.77 3.68 13.23
C THR A 659 -27.45 4.10 13.87
N ARG A 660 -27.53 4.70 15.06
CA ARG A 660 -26.36 5.05 15.86
C ARG A 660 -26.20 4.05 16.99
N VAL A 661 -25.07 3.33 17.00
CA VAL A 661 -24.66 2.46 18.10
C VAL A 661 -23.62 3.19 18.91
N VAL A 662 -23.84 3.31 20.22
CA VAL A 662 -22.92 3.95 21.17
C VAL A 662 -22.38 2.87 22.12
N SER A 663 -21.10 2.97 22.48
CA SER A 663 -20.49 2.08 23.47
C SER A 663 -21.18 2.22 24.84
N ALA A 664 -21.11 1.16 25.65
CA ALA A 664 -21.73 1.18 26.98
C ALA A 664 -21.14 2.26 27.91
N ASP A 665 -19.88 2.64 27.69
CA ASP A 665 -19.21 3.74 28.39
C ASP A 665 -19.45 5.14 27.77
N GLY A 666 -20.18 5.25 26.65
CA GLY A 666 -20.47 6.51 25.96
C GLY A 666 -19.29 7.13 25.20
N SER A 667 -18.11 6.51 25.21
CA SER A 667 -16.88 7.07 24.62
C SER A 667 -16.83 7.01 23.09
N ARG A 668 -17.57 6.09 22.47
CA ARG A 668 -17.52 5.79 21.04
C ARG A 668 -18.91 5.69 20.46
N GLY A 669 -19.08 6.20 19.23
CA GLY A 669 -20.29 6.03 18.43
C GLY A 669 -19.97 5.63 17.00
N VAL A 670 -20.74 4.70 16.46
CA VAL A 670 -20.74 4.34 15.04
C VAL A 670 -22.12 4.64 14.48
N VAL A 671 -22.16 5.25 13.28
CA VAL A 671 -23.38 5.48 12.52
C VAL A 671 -23.37 4.56 11.32
N VAL A 672 -24.39 3.72 11.20
CA VAL A 672 -24.67 2.94 9.99
C VAL A 672 -25.88 3.57 9.30
N THR A 673 -25.75 3.92 8.04
CA THR A 673 -26.83 4.47 7.23
C THR A 673 -27.16 3.51 6.11
N VAL A 674 -28.38 2.97 6.15
CA VAL A 674 -28.97 2.28 5.01
C VAL A 674 -29.57 3.33 4.09
N PHE A 675 -29.12 3.38 2.84
CA PHE A 675 -29.50 4.40 1.87
C PHE A 675 -30.02 3.82 0.56
N ASP A 676 -30.72 4.64 -0.22
CA ASP A 676 -31.16 4.25 -1.56
C ASP A 676 -29.97 4.30 -2.53
N GLY A 677 -29.54 3.14 -3.01
CA GLY A 677 -28.40 3.01 -3.92
C GLY A 677 -28.64 3.62 -5.31
N LEU A 678 -29.89 3.93 -5.66
CA LEU A 678 -30.27 4.45 -6.97
C LEU A 678 -30.05 5.97 -7.09
N GLU A 679 -30.24 6.71 -6.00
CA GLU A 679 -30.43 8.17 -6.01
C GLU A 679 -29.24 8.92 -6.63
N GLU A 680 -28.01 8.68 -6.13
CA GLU A 680 -26.82 9.40 -6.61
C GLU A 680 -26.53 9.12 -8.08
N HIS A 681 -26.66 7.86 -8.51
CA HIS A 681 -26.36 7.48 -9.89
C HIS A 681 -27.37 8.04 -10.88
N VAL A 682 -28.67 7.88 -10.61
CA VAL A 682 -29.73 8.42 -11.48
C VAL A 682 -29.65 9.94 -11.56
N LYS A 683 -29.37 10.61 -10.43
CA LYS A 683 -29.16 12.06 -10.43
C LYS A 683 -27.97 12.45 -11.32
N LEU A 684 -26.86 11.72 -11.23
CA LEU A 684 -25.68 11.96 -12.08
C LEU A 684 -26.02 11.77 -13.56
N LEU A 685 -26.71 10.68 -13.94
CA LEU A 685 -27.11 10.43 -15.34
C LEU A 685 -27.97 11.57 -15.92
N LYS A 686 -28.88 12.15 -15.12
CA LYS A 686 -29.70 13.31 -15.53
C LYS A 686 -28.91 14.59 -15.75
N THR A 687 -27.69 14.70 -15.19
CA THR A 687 -26.78 15.82 -15.51
C THR A 687 -25.98 15.58 -16.78
N ILE A 688 -25.92 14.34 -17.26
CA ILE A 688 -25.10 13.93 -18.40
C ILE A 688 -25.89 13.98 -19.71
N PHE A 689 -27.12 13.47 -19.68
CA PHE A 689 -27.96 13.24 -20.85
C PHE A 689 -29.19 14.13 -20.90
N ASP A 690 -29.69 14.36 -22.11
CA ASP A 690 -30.98 15.02 -22.35
C ASP A 690 -32.11 13.98 -22.27
N PHE A 691 -32.71 13.86 -21.09
CA PHE A 691 -33.80 12.90 -20.85
C PHE A 691 -35.06 13.26 -21.64
N GLU A 692 -35.32 14.54 -21.94
CA GLU A 692 -36.49 14.97 -22.69
C GLU A 692 -36.40 14.54 -24.17
N ALA A 693 -35.22 14.65 -24.77
CA ALA A 693 -34.97 14.15 -26.12
C ALA A 693 -35.16 12.62 -26.20
N ILE A 694 -34.69 11.88 -25.19
CA ILE A 694 -34.84 10.41 -25.13
C ILE A 694 -36.31 10.03 -24.91
N GLN A 695 -37.03 10.73 -24.04
CA GLN A 695 -38.49 10.53 -23.87
C GLN A 695 -39.24 10.74 -25.19
N THR A 696 -38.88 11.78 -25.96
CA THR A 696 -39.49 12.06 -27.26
C THR A 696 -39.26 10.92 -28.25
N LEU A 697 -38.06 10.33 -28.27
CA LEU A 697 -37.78 9.11 -29.06
C LEU A 697 -38.66 7.94 -28.61
N MET A 698 -38.80 7.70 -27.31
CA MET A 698 -39.61 6.61 -26.75
C MET A 698 -41.10 6.72 -27.07
N GLN A 699 -41.61 7.94 -27.26
CA GLN A 699 -43.02 8.18 -27.61
C GLN A 699 -43.35 7.98 -29.09
N ARG A 700 -42.33 7.76 -29.95
CA ARG A 700 -42.58 7.49 -31.36
C ARG A 700 -43.31 6.14 -31.54
N PRO A 701 -44.38 6.08 -32.34
CA PRO A 701 -45.15 4.85 -32.54
C PRO A 701 -44.38 3.76 -33.31
N ASP A 702 -43.32 4.14 -34.04
CA ASP A 702 -42.46 3.24 -34.81
C ASP A 702 -41.16 2.85 -34.08
N PHE A 703 -40.95 3.35 -32.85
CA PHE A 703 -39.81 3.00 -32.00
C PHE A 703 -40.24 2.05 -30.88
N SER A 704 -39.38 1.09 -30.55
CA SER A 704 -39.60 0.15 -29.47
C SER A 704 -38.27 -0.29 -28.87
N PHE A 705 -38.25 -0.46 -27.55
CA PHE A 705 -37.06 -0.69 -26.75
C PHE A 705 -37.25 -1.90 -25.84
N VAL A 706 -36.19 -2.69 -25.68
CA VAL A 706 -36.12 -3.77 -24.70
C VAL A 706 -34.78 -3.73 -23.96
N TYR A 707 -34.81 -3.96 -22.65
CA TYR A 707 -33.65 -3.97 -21.77
C TYR A 707 -33.63 -5.21 -20.89
N ASP A 708 -32.57 -6.01 -20.97
CA ASP A 708 -32.39 -7.21 -20.14
C ASP A 708 -31.42 -6.94 -18.99
N SER A 709 -31.92 -7.03 -17.77
CA SER A 709 -31.07 -6.87 -16.56
C SER A 709 -30.42 -8.18 -16.12
N MET A 710 -30.67 -9.29 -16.82
CA MET A 710 -30.12 -10.63 -16.56
C MET A 710 -30.24 -11.07 -15.09
N SER A 711 -31.32 -10.65 -14.43
CA SER A 711 -31.57 -10.86 -12.99
C SER A 711 -30.46 -10.34 -12.06
N GLY A 712 -29.64 -9.40 -12.54
CA GLY A 712 -28.61 -8.71 -11.76
C GLY A 712 -29.10 -7.42 -11.10
N VAL A 713 -28.15 -6.67 -10.55
CA VAL A 713 -28.40 -5.45 -9.74
C VAL A 713 -29.08 -4.34 -10.52
N GLN A 714 -29.01 -4.38 -11.85
CA GLN A 714 -29.47 -3.32 -12.73
C GLN A 714 -30.99 -3.19 -12.79
N GLY A 715 -31.74 -4.24 -12.42
CA GLY A 715 -33.19 -4.26 -12.52
C GLY A 715 -33.90 -3.04 -11.90
N PRO A 716 -33.65 -2.73 -10.61
CA PRO A 716 -34.15 -1.51 -9.97
C PRO A 716 -33.72 -0.20 -10.66
N TYR A 717 -32.49 -0.12 -11.16
CA TYR A 717 -31.99 1.05 -11.90
C TYR A 717 -32.71 1.20 -13.24
N ALA A 718 -32.93 0.10 -13.96
CA ALA A 718 -33.63 0.06 -15.24
C ALA A 718 -35.10 0.46 -15.08
N HIS A 719 -35.77 -0.01 -14.01
CA HIS A 719 -37.12 0.45 -13.67
C HIS A 719 -37.14 1.96 -13.41
N LYS A 720 -36.22 2.44 -12.57
CA LYS A 720 -36.15 3.87 -12.23
C LYS A 720 -35.88 4.74 -13.46
N VAL A 721 -34.88 4.39 -14.27
CA VAL A 721 -34.46 5.20 -15.43
C VAL A 721 -35.45 5.07 -16.58
N PHE A 722 -35.75 3.85 -17.06
CA PHE A 722 -36.50 3.69 -18.29
C PHE A 722 -38.01 3.83 -18.09
N VAL A 723 -38.57 3.32 -16.99
CA VAL A 723 -40.02 3.35 -16.77
C VAL A 723 -40.44 4.66 -16.10
N GLU A 724 -39.86 4.98 -14.94
CA GLU A 724 -40.30 6.16 -14.16
C GLU A 724 -39.80 7.48 -14.76
N GLU A 725 -38.51 7.57 -15.11
CA GLU A 725 -37.93 8.82 -15.61
C GLU A 725 -38.13 9.00 -17.12
N LEU A 726 -38.10 7.95 -17.94
CA LEU A 726 -38.21 8.06 -19.40
C LEU A 726 -39.57 7.62 -19.99
N GLY A 727 -40.47 7.07 -19.17
CA GLY A 727 -41.85 6.77 -19.58
C GLY A 727 -42.01 5.54 -20.49
N ALA A 728 -41.04 4.64 -20.54
CA ALA A 728 -41.17 3.37 -21.23
C ALA A 728 -42.20 2.45 -20.51
N ALA A 729 -42.87 1.58 -21.25
CA ALA A 729 -43.72 0.56 -20.65
C ALA A 729 -42.88 -0.44 -19.84
N THR A 730 -43.37 -0.90 -18.69
CA THR A 730 -42.67 -1.91 -17.86
C THR A 730 -42.32 -3.19 -18.64
N THR A 731 -43.10 -3.52 -19.67
CA THR A 731 -42.85 -4.66 -20.57
C THR A 731 -41.57 -4.53 -21.40
N CYS A 732 -40.90 -3.37 -21.43
CA CYS A 732 -39.58 -3.24 -22.03
C CYS A 732 -38.50 -3.94 -21.21
N LEU A 733 -38.74 -4.22 -19.93
CA LEU A 733 -37.74 -4.81 -19.04
C LEU A 733 -37.84 -6.34 -19.03
N LEU A 734 -36.72 -7.01 -19.32
CA LEU A 734 -36.53 -8.44 -19.16
C LEU A 734 -35.68 -8.70 -17.92
N ASN A 735 -36.02 -9.77 -17.20
CA ASN A 735 -35.25 -10.25 -16.04
C ASN A 735 -34.85 -9.15 -15.05
N ALA A 736 -35.73 -8.19 -14.78
CA ALA A 736 -35.45 -6.99 -13.99
C ALA A 736 -35.62 -7.16 -12.46
N GLU A 737 -35.88 -8.38 -11.99
CA GLU A 737 -35.84 -8.71 -10.57
C GLU A 737 -34.48 -9.31 -10.22
N PRO A 738 -33.69 -8.70 -9.31
CA PRO A 738 -32.43 -9.26 -8.86
C PRO A 738 -32.63 -10.62 -8.20
N LYS A 739 -31.81 -11.60 -8.56
CA LYS A 739 -31.80 -12.95 -7.96
C LYS A 739 -30.40 -13.32 -7.52
N ASP A 740 -30.29 -14.06 -6.43
CA ASP A 740 -29.01 -14.46 -5.83
C ASP A 740 -28.23 -15.47 -6.69
N ASP A 741 -28.91 -16.14 -7.60
CA ASP A 741 -28.38 -17.06 -8.62
C ASP A 741 -28.46 -16.54 -10.06
N PHE A 742 -28.91 -15.29 -10.26
CA PHE A 742 -29.18 -14.69 -11.57
C PHE A 742 -30.12 -15.52 -12.48
N GLY A 743 -31.00 -16.34 -11.90
CA GLY A 743 -31.85 -17.26 -12.67
C GLY A 743 -31.15 -18.55 -13.12
N GLY A 744 -30.03 -18.92 -12.48
CA GLY A 744 -29.30 -20.17 -12.73
C GLY A 744 -28.28 -20.09 -13.87
N GLY A 745 -27.86 -18.89 -14.27
CA GLY A 745 -26.99 -18.66 -15.43
C GLY A 745 -25.92 -17.59 -15.23
N HIS A 746 -25.19 -17.29 -16.30
CA HIS A 746 -24.24 -16.19 -16.34
C HIS A 746 -24.98 -14.88 -16.62
N ALA A 747 -24.80 -13.88 -15.76
CA ALA A 747 -25.20 -12.51 -16.05
C ALA A 747 -24.12 -11.83 -16.92
N ASP A 748 -23.88 -12.35 -18.13
CA ASP A 748 -22.86 -11.86 -19.07
C ASP A 748 -23.51 -11.40 -20.38
N PRO A 749 -23.50 -10.09 -20.71
CA PRO A 749 -24.23 -9.55 -21.83
C PRO A 749 -23.47 -9.80 -23.13
N ASN A 750 -23.60 -11.00 -23.69
CA ASN A 750 -23.05 -11.37 -24.98
C ASN A 750 -24.01 -12.29 -25.76
N LEU A 751 -23.70 -12.57 -27.04
CA LEU A 751 -24.53 -13.40 -27.91
C LEU A 751 -24.64 -14.87 -27.46
N THR A 752 -23.81 -15.31 -26.50
CA THR A 752 -23.89 -16.66 -25.94
C THR A 752 -24.86 -16.71 -24.77
N TYR A 753 -24.81 -15.78 -23.81
CA TYR A 753 -25.57 -15.91 -22.56
C TYR A 753 -26.85 -15.07 -22.50
N ALA A 754 -26.96 -13.98 -23.27
CA ALA A 754 -28.16 -13.13 -23.30
C ALA A 754 -29.27 -13.73 -24.20
N HIS A 755 -29.61 -15.00 -23.99
CA HIS A 755 -30.51 -15.79 -24.84
C HIS A 755 -31.87 -15.14 -25.07
N ASP A 756 -32.50 -14.65 -24.00
CA ASP A 756 -33.84 -14.05 -24.07
C ASP A 756 -33.81 -12.78 -24.93
N LEU A 757 -32.82 -11.92 -24.70
CA LEU A 757 -32.67 -10.69 -25.46
C LEU A 757 -32.37 -10.94 -26.93
N ILE A 758 -31.41 -11.81 -27.28
CA ILE A 758 -31.08 -12.05 -28.70
C ILE A 758 -32.26 -12.69 -29.44
N HIS A 759 -33.04 -13.54 -28.75
CA HIS A 759 -34.25 -14.13 -29.32
C HIS A 759 -35.29 -13.05 -29.65
N VAL A 760 -35.54 -12.13 -28.71
CA VAL A 760 -36.45 -10.99 -28.90
C VAL A 760 -35.97 -10.05 -30.00
N MET A 761 -34.65 -9.85 -30.11
CA MET A 761 -34.04 -8.99 -31.13
C MET A 761 -33.85 -9.66 -32.49
N GLY A 762 -34.19 -10.94 -32.63
CA GLY A 762 -34.09 -11.70 -33.87
C GLY A 762 -32.66 -11.92 -34.34
N VAL A 763 -31.76 -12.26 -33.41
CA VAL A 763 -30.35 -12.54 -33.67
C VAL A 763 -29.99 -13.93 -33.10
N ASP A 764 -29.16 -14.71 -33.80
CA ASP A 764 -28.63 -15.98 -33.29
C ASP A 764 -27.31 -15.78 -32.52
N SER A 765 -26.78 -16.85 -31.92
CA SER A 765 -25.51 -16.79 -31.15
C SER A 765 -24.27 -16.48 -31.98
N LYS A 766 -24.39 -16.44 -33.32
CA LYS A 766 -23.32 -16.06 -34.26
C LYS A 766 -23.51 -14.64 -34.81
N GLY A 767 -24.57 -13.93 -34.39
CA GLY A 767 -24.87 -12.59 -34.85
C GLY A 767 -25.68 -12.52 -36.15
N ASN A 768 -26.21 -13.65 -36.65
CA ASN A 768 -27.03 -13.66 -37.86
C ASN A 768 -28.46 -13.23 -37.58
N ALA A 769 -29.05 -12.53 -38.55
CA ALA A 769 -30.47 -12.21 -38.53
C ALA A 769 -31.34 -13.48 -38.58
N VAL A 770 -32.30 -13.57 -37.66
CA VAL A 770 -33.31 -14.63 -37.60
C VAL A 770 -34.66 -14.04 -38.00
N ALA A 771 -35.35 -14.69 -38.93
CA ALA A 771 -36.66 -14.24 -39.40
C ALA A 771 -37.66 -14.12 -38.24
N ALA A 772 -38.41 -13.01 -38.20
CA ALA A 772 -39.49 -12.84 -37.25
C ALA A 772 -40.57 -13.90 -37.47
N LYS A 773 -41.18 -14.39 -36.37
CA LYS A 773 -42.43 -15.15 -36.48
C LYS A 773 -43.54 -14.24 -37.01
N GLU A 774 -44.44 -14.80 -37.80
CA GLU A 774 -45.57 -14.04 -38.37
C GLU A 774 -46.36 -13.33 -37.25
N GLY A 775 -46.60 -12.02 -37.41
CA GLY A 775 -47.30 -11.19 -36.44
C GLY A 775 -46.47 -10.69 -35.24
N VAL A 776 -45.18 -11.05 -35.13
CA VAL A 776 -44.29 -10.58 -34.06
C VAL A 776 -43.41 -9.43 -34.56
N LEU A 777 -43.51 -8.26 -33.91
CA LEU A 777 -42.65 -7.11 -34.22
C LEU A 777 -41.33 -7.22 -33.44
N ILE A 778 -40.20 -7.22 -34.15
CA ILE A 778 -38.87 -7.18 -33.51
C ILE A 778 -38.60 -5.74 -33.04
N PRO A 779 -38.15 -5.53 -31.78
CA PRO A 779 -37.87 -4.20 -31.27
C PRO A 779 -36.82 -3.44 -32.08
N SER A 780 -36.83 -2.11 -31.97
CA SER A 780 -35.92 -1.24 -32.73
C SER A 780 -34.53 -1.15 -32.08
N PHE A 781 -34.48 -1.23 -30.75
CA PHE A 781 -33.27 -1.17 -29.94
C PHE A 781 -33.37 -2.14 -28.76
N GLY A 782 -32.30 -2.88 -28.51
CA GLY A 782 -32.18 -3.84 -27.42
C GLY A 782 -30.86 -3.66 -26.69
N ALA A 783 -30.85 -3.82 -25.37
CA ALA A 783 -29.62 -3.80 -24.60
C ALA A 783 -29.66 -4.76 -23.39
N ALA A 784 -28.50 -5.21 -22.95
CA ALA A 784 -28.34 -6.01 -21.72
C ALA A 784 -27.21 -5.46 -20.86
N ALA A 785 -27.22 -5.74 -19.55
CA ALA A 785 -26.12 -5.46 -18.63
C ALA A 785 -25.69 -6.72 -17.86
N ASP A 786 -24.46 -6.71 -17.34
CA ASP A 786 -23.94 -7.79 -16.49
C ASP A 786 -24.40 -7.67 -15.03
N GLY A 787 -24.01 -8.64 -14.20
CA GLY A 787 -24.46 -8.77 -12.82
C GLY A 787 -24.34 -7.50 -11.97
N ASP A 788 -23.24 -6.75 -12.09
CA ASP A 788 -23.00 -5.48 -11.37
C ASP A 788 -23.12 -4.22 -12.22
N ALA A 789 -23.65 -4.36 -13.43
CA ALA A 789 -24.02 -3.31 -14.37
C ALA A 789 -22.88 -2.43 -14.89
N ASP A 790 -21.64 -2.94 -14.87
CA ASP A 790 -20.49 -2.24 -15.45
C ASP A 790 -20.30 -2.57 -16.95
N ARG A 791 -21.06 -3.54 -17.49
CA ARG A 791 -21.04 -3.90 -18.92
C ARG A 791 -22.36 -3.63 -19.64
N ASN A 792 -22.28 -3.55 -20.96
CA ASN A 792 -23.44 -3.40 -21.84
C ASN A 792 -23.29 -4.16 -23.17
N MET A 793 -24.36 -4.80 -23.61
CA MET A 793 -24.54 -5.24 -25.00
C MET A 793 -25.54 -4.33 -25.70
N ILE A 794 -25.30 -4.03 -26.98
CA ILE A 794 -26.17 -3.20 -27.81
C ILE A 794 -26.61 -3.98 -29.05
N LEU A 795 -27.93 -4.01 -29.28
CA LEU A 795 -28.57 -4.64 -30.43
C LEU A 795 -29.47 -3.65 -31.16
N GLY A 796 -29.35 -3.63 -32.48
CA GLY A 796 -30.42 -3.14 -33.37
C GLY A 796 -31.37 -4.29 -33.72
N ARG A 797 -32.47 -3.96 -34.40
CA ARG A 797 -33.36 -4.96 -35.01
C ARG A 797 -32.54 -5.91 -35.89
N GLN A 798 -32.46 -7.19 -35.50
CA GLN A 798 -31.70 -8.23 -36.22
C GLN A 798 -30.22 -7.88 -36.47
N PHE A 799 -29.62 -7.06 -35.61
CA PHE A 799 -28.30 -6.51 -35.84
C PHE A 799 -27.48 -6.41 -34.56
N PHE A 800 -26.30 -7.04 -34.53
CA PHE A 800 -25.36 -6.95 -33.41
C PHE A 800 -24.38 -5.78 -33.60
N VAL A 801 -24.24 -4.95 -32.57
CA VAL A 801 -23.21 -3.91 -32.52
C VAL A 801 -22.04 -4.42 -31.68
N THR A 802 -20.87 -4.58 -32.29
CA THR A 802 -19.69 -4.99 -31.53
C THR A 802 -19.32 -3.92 -30.48
N PRO A 803 -18.81 -4.27 -29.30
CA PRO A 803 -18.45 -3.28 -28.29
C PRO A 803 -17.38 -2.29 -28.76
N SER A 804 -16.47 -2.73 -29.63
CA SER A 804 -15.45 -1.87 -30.23
C SER A 804 -16.05 -0.83 -31.17
N ASP A 805 -17.00 -1.23 -32.04
CA ASP A 805 -17.75 -0.28 -32.89
C ASP A 805 -18.65 0.64 -32.05
N SER A 806 -19.26 0.11 -30.99
CA SER A 806 -20.08 0.90 -30.06
C SER A 806 -19.32 2.09 -29.48
N LEU A 807 -18.10 1.85 -28.97
CA LEU A 807 -17.21 2.91 -28.50
C LEU A 807 -16.91 3.92 -29.62
N ALA A 808 -16.51 3.46 -30.80
CA ALA A 808 -16.14 4.33 -31.92
C ALA A 808 -17.31 5.22 -32.37
N ILE A 809 -18.53 4.68 -32.39
CA ILE A 809 -19.75 5.39 -32.74
C ILE A 809 -20.10 6.43 -31.68
N ILE A 810 -20.05 6.09 -30.39
CA ILE A 810 -20.32 7.06 -29.31
C ILE A 810 -19.32 8.23 -29.40
N VAL A 811 -18.04 7.95 -29.65
CA VAL A 811 -17.01 8.98 -29.82
C VAL A 811 -17.30 9.88 -31.03
N ALA A 812 -17.71 9.29 -32.16
CA ALA A 812 -18.03 10.03 -33.38
C ALA A 812 -19.26 10.95 -33.26
N HIS A 813 -20.11 10.71 -32.25
CA HIS A 813 -21.33 11.47 -31.98
C HIS A 813 -21.33 12.12 -30.59
N ALA A 814 -20.17 12.27 -29.95
CA ALA A 814 -20.10 12.76 -28.57
C ALA A 814 -20.69 14.17 -28.38
N ASP A 815 -20.73 14.98 -29.44
CA ASP A 815 -21.31 16.32 -29.46
C ASP A 815 -22.83 16.36 -29.24
N VAL A 816 -23.54 15.24 -29.41
CA VAL A 816 -24.97 15.15 -29.11
C VAL A 816 -25.27 14.91 -27.63
N ILE A 817 -24.25 14.56 -26.83
CA ILE A 817 -24.38 14.32 -25.39
C ILE A 817 -24.03 15.61 -24.63
N PRO A 818 -24.99 16.21 -23.88
CA PRO A 818 -24.77 17.48 -23.19
C PRO A 818 -23.50 17.54 -22.35
N PHE A 819 -23.18 16.48 -21.60
CA PHE A 819 -21.97 16.39 -20.79
C PHE A 819 -20.69 16.74 -21.57
N PHE A 820 -20.51 16.19 -22.76
CA PHE A 820 -19.32 16.46 -23.57
C PHE A 820 -19.42 17.80 -24.28
N ARG A 821 -20.57 18.09 -24.90
CA ARG A 821 -20.81 19.33 -25.63
C ARG A 821 -20.59 20.57 -24.76
N ASP A 822 -21.19 20.59 -23.58
CA ASP A 822 -21.21 21.77 -22.70
C ASP A 822 -19.84 22.03 -22.05
N GLN A 823 -18.95 21.03 -22.07
CA GLN A 823 -17.55 21.13 -21.63
C GLN A 823 -16.56 21.44 -22.77
N GLY A 824 -17.06 21.74 -23.97
CA GLY A 824 -16.26 22.10 -25.14
C GLY A 824 -15.83 20.91 -26.01
N GLY A 825 -16.46 19.75 -25.86
CA GLY A 825 -16.16 18.52 -26.60
C GLY A 825 -15.15 17.60 -25.89
N LEU A 826 -15.02 16.38 -26.42
CA LEU A 826 -14.05 15.39 -25.94
C LEU A 826 -12.60 15.88 -26.15
N ARG A 827 -11.72 15.61 -25.18
CA ARG A 827 -10.28 15.91 -25.28
C ARG A 827 -9.41 14.69 -25.44
N GLY A 828 -9.88 13.54 -24.97
CA GLY A 828 -9.16 12.28 -25.10
C GLY A 828 -10.10 11.08 -25.13
N VAL A 829 -9.60 10.02 -25.73
CA VAL A 829 -10.23 8.71 -25.75
C VAL A 829 -9.22 7.61 -25.45
N ALA A 830 -9.65 6.53 -24.82
CA ALA A 830 -8.81 5.35 -24.65
C ALA A 830 -9.55 4.06 -24.95
N ARG A 831 -8.78 3.05 -25.36
CA ARG A 831 -9.25 1.68 -25.44
C ARG A 831 -8.23 0.73 -24.83
N SER A 832 -8.70 -0.44 -24.41
CA SER A 832 -7.76 -1.52 -24.10
C SER A 832 -7.08 -2.02 -25.38
N MET A 833 -5.86 -2.54 -25.26
CA MET A 833 -5.06 -3.02 -26.37
C MET A 833 -5.77 -4.08 -27.22
N PRO A 834 -6.50 -5.06 -26.65
CA PRO A 834 -7.29 -6.01 -27.43
C PRO A 834 -8.48 -5.41 -28.18
N THR A 835 -9.03 -4.29 -27.73
CA THR A 835 -10.17 -3.63 -28.38
C THR A 835 -9.81 -3.22 -29.80
N SER A 836 -10.74 -3.38 -30.76
CA SER A 836 -10.51 -3.06 -32.17
C SER A 836 -10.07 -1.60 -32.37
N GLY A 837 -9.31 -1.34 -33.43
CA GLY A 837 -8.83 -0.01 -33.80
C GLY A 837 -9.91 0.90 -34.41
N ALA A 838 -11.20 0.55 -34.33
CA ALA A 838 -12.29 1.35 -34.88
C ALA A 838 -12.30 2.78 -34.32
N VAL A 839 -12.11 2.93 -33.01
CA VAL A 839 -12.07 4.24 -32.35
C VAL A 839 -10.82 5.05 -32.74
N ASP A 840 -9.73 4.38 -33.12
CA ASP A 840 -8.48 5.02 -33.53
C ASP A 840 -8.69 5.81 -34.82
N LEU A 841 -9.50 5.28 -35.74
CA LEU A 841 -9.88 5.93 -36.99
C LEU A 841 -10.69 7.20 -36.74
N VAL A 842 -11.60 7.15 -35.75
CA VAL A 842 -12.40 8.29 -35.32
C VAL A 842 -11.53 9.34 -34.65
N ALA A 843 -10.71 8.94 -33.68
CA ALA A 843 -9.80 9.84 -32.95
C ALA A 843 -8.84 10.55 -33.90
N LYS A 844 -8.27 9.82 -34.88
CA LYS A 844 -7.41 10.39 -35.90
C LYS A 844 -8.13 11.43 -36.75
N ARG A 845 -9.37 11.17 -37.16
CA ARG A 845 -10.17 12.13 -37.95
C ARG A 845 -10.57 13.37 -37.15
N MET A 846 -10.87 13.19 -35.87
CA MET A 846 -11.23 14.27 -34.95
C MET A 846 -10.02 15.00 -34.36
N ASN A 847 -8.79 14.58 -34.69
CA ASN A 847 -7.54 15.10 -34.14
C ASN A 847 -7.53 15.10 -32.60
N MET A 848 -7.91 13.97 -32.02
CA MET A 848 -8.06 13.77 -30.57
C MET A 848 -6.97 12.85 -30.02
N SER A 849 -6.59 13.06 -28.76
CA SER A 849 -5.64 12.18 -28.07
C SER A 849 -6.23 10.78 -27.90
N LEU A 850 -5.46 9.74 -28.25
CA LEU A 850 -5.84 8.34 -28.13
C LEU A 850 -4.83 7.60 -27.26
N PHE A 851 -5.31 6.80 -26.31
CA PHE A 851 -4.48 5.92 -25.49
C PHE A 851 -4.84 4.45 -25.70
N GLU A 852 -3.85 3.65 -26.10
CA GLU A 852 -3.92 2.20 -26.07
C GLU A 852 -3.35 1.71 -24.73
N THR A 853 -4.21 1.15 -23.89
CA THR A 853 -3.87 0.75 -22.51
C THR A 853 -3.94 -0.77 -22.33
N PRO A 854 -3.33 -1.37 -21.31
CA PRO A 854 -3.60 -2.76 -20.98
C PRO A 854 -5.06 -2.95 -20.55
N THR A 855 -5.57 -4.18 -20.62
CA THR A 855 -6.93 -4.47 -20.13
C THR A 855 -7.03 -4.25 -18.62
N GLY A 856 -8.06 -3.54 -18.18
CA GLY A 856 -8.31 -3.21 -16.79
C GLY A 856 -8.59 -1.72 -16.59
N TRP A 857 -9.77 -1.41 -16.05
CA TRP A 857 -10.26 -0.03 -15.94
C TRP A 857 -9.37 0.92 -15.12
N LYS A 858 -8.52 0.39 -14.22
CA LYS A 858 -7.56 1.15 -13.42
C LYS A 858 -6.62 2.04 -14.27
N PHE A 859 -6.25 1.61 -15.49
CA PHE A 859 -5.40 2.39 -16.39
C PHE A 859 -6.13 3.62 -16.95
N PHE A 860 -7.44 3.50 -17.21
CA PHE A 860 -8.25 4.65 -17.59
C PHE A 860 -8.46 5.61 -16.42
N GLY A 861 -8.62 5.09 -15.20
CA GLY A 861 -8.74 5.89 -13.98
C GLY A 861 -7.58 6.89 -13.82
N ASN A 862 -6.34 6.44 -14.04
CA ASN A 862 -5.16 7.31 -14.03
C ASN A 862 -5.28 8.43 -15.08
N LEU A 863 -5.66 8.11 -16.32
CA LEU A 863 -5.83 9.11 -17.38
C LEU A 863 -6.94 10.12 -17.06
N MET A 864 -8.03 9.67 -16.43
CA MET A 864 -9.13 10.54 -15.98
C MET A 864 -8.72 11.46 -14.82
N ASP A 865 -7.82 11.01 -13.93
CA ASP A 865 -7.31 11.76 -12.76
C ASP A 865 -6.00 12.52 -13.05
N SER A 866 -5.51 12.47 -14.29
CA SER A 866 -4.21 13.02 -14.68
C SER A 866 -4.06 14.49 -14.26
N ARG A 867 -5.12 15.30 -14.39
CA ARG A 867 -5.09 16.71 -13.99
C ARG A 867 -4.94 16.87 -12.48
N GLU A 868 -5.72 16.12 -11.70
CA GLU A 868 -5.71 16.10 -10.25
C GLU A 868 -4.36 15.64 -9.70
N MET A 869 -3.64 14.82 -10.46
CA MET A 869 -2.29 14.34 -10.18
C MET A 869 -1.18 15.27 -10.72
N GLY A 870 -1.52 16.44 -11.28
CA GLY A 870 -0.56 17.43 -11.79
C GLY A 870 -0.08 17.21 -13.22
N GLY A 871 -0.65 16.23 -13.94
CA GLY A 871 -0.42 15.94 -15.35
C GLY A 871 -1.32 16.71 -16.31
N ALA A 872 -1.38 16.23 -17.56
CA ALA A 872 -2.20 16.84 -18.61
C ALA A 872 -3.70 16.64 -18.36
N ASN A 873 -4.52 17.59 -18.81
CA ASN A 873 -5.97 17.50 -18.69
C ASN A 873 -6.60 16.85 -19.92
N TYR A 874 -6.97 15.58 -19.81
CA TYR A 874 -7.65 14.81 -20.86
C TYR A 874 -9.17 14.81 -20.74
N THR A 875 -9.77 15.47 -19.75
CA THR A 875 -11.23 15.51 -19.56
C THR A 875 -11.88 16.68 -20.33
N PRO A 876 -13.08 16.49 -20.92
CA PRO A 876 -13.91 15.28 -20.90
C PRO A 876 -13.31 14.10 -21.66
N PHE A 877 -13.43 12.91 -21.08
CA PHE A 877 -12.71 11.70 -21.50
C PHE A 877 -13.67 10.51 -21.61
N ILE A 878 -13.45 9.68 -22.63
CA ILE A 878 -14.25 8.47 -22.85
C ILE A 878 -13.35 7.27 -23.10
N CYS A 879 -13.76 6.09 -22.64
CA CYS A 879 -13.00 4.88 -22.89
C CYS A 879 -13.89 3.63 -22.97
N GLY A 880 -13.33 2.57 -23.55
CA GLY A 880 -14.04 1.31 -23.68
C GLY A 880 -13.15 0.08 -23.92
N GLU A 881 -13.74 -1.07 -23.64
CA GLU A 881 -13.13 -2.39 -23.74
C GLU A 881 -14.01 -3.29 -24.61
N GLU A 882 -13.39 -4.11 -25.44
CA GLU A 882 -14.08 -5.13 -26.26
C GLU A 882 -14.96 -6.08 -25.44
N SER A 883 -14.65 -6.24 -24.16
CA SER A 883 -15.39 -7.03 -23.19
C SER A 883 -16.66 -6.33 -22.72
N PHE A 884 -17.41 -5.72 -23.64
CA PHE A 884 -18.69 -5.05 -23.38
C PHE A 884 -18.60 -3.88 -22.38
N GLY A 885 -17.42 -3.25 -22.27
CA GLY A 885 -17.17 -2.18 -21.31
C GLY A 885 -17.15 -0.81 -21.97
N THR A 886 -17.91 0.16 -21.46
CA THR A 886 -17.87 1.54 -21.96
C THR A 886 -18.16 2.50 -20.81
N GLY A 887 -17.51 3.66 -20.80
CA GLY A 887 -17.69 4.67 -19.76
C GLY A 887 -16.94 5.96 -20.07
N SER A 888 -17.10 6.95 -19.20
CA SER A 888 -16.46 8.27 -19.29
C SER A 888 -16.03 8.77 -17.91
N ASP A 889 -15.43 9.95 -17.85
CA ASP A 889 -14.89 10.54 -16.62
C ASP A 889 -15.93 11.01 -15.58
N HIS A 890 -17.22 10.79 -15.83
CA HIS A 890 -18.30 11.03 -14.86
C HIS A 890 -18.15 10.18 -13.58
N VAL A 891 -17.67 8.95 -13.72
CA VAL A 891 -17.29 8.04 -12.64
C VAL A 891 -15.89 7.49 -12.88
N ARG A 892 -15.44 6.53 -12.07
CA ARG A 892 -14.15 5.82 -12.25
C ARG A 892 -14.34 4.32 -12.44
N GLU A 893 -15.49 3.94 -12.98
CA GLU A 893 -15.84 2.58 -13.39
C GLU A 893 -16.44 2.60 -14.79
N LYS A 894 -16.59 1.43 -15.41
CA LYS A 894 -17.47 1.29 -16.57
C LYS A 894 -18.91 1.49 -16.13
N ASP A 895 -19.78 1.87 -17.06
CA ASP A 895 -21.19 2.08 -16.77
C ASP A 895 -22.08 1.63 -17.94
N GLY A 896 -22.76 0.49 -17.74
CA GLY A 896 -23.63 -0.07 -18.74
C GLY A 896 -24.89 0.77 -19.00
N MET A 897 -25.45 1.41 -17.96
CA MET A 897 -26.60 2.31 -18.11
C MET A 897 -26.22 3.53 -18.94
N TRP A 898 -25.06 4.11 -18.64
CA TRP A 898 -24.51 5.27 -19.33
C TRP A 898 -24.34 5.00 -20.83
N ALA A 899 -23.79 3.83 -21.20
CA ALA A 899 -23.58 3.47 -22.59
C ALA A 899 -24.90 3.34 -23.37
N VAL A 900 -25.93 2.80 -22.72
CA VAL A 900 -27.28 2.64 -23.31
C VAL A 900 -27.96 3.99 -23.49
N LEU A 901 -27.85 4.89 -22.50
CA LEU A 901 -28.34 6.27 -22.62
C LEU A 901 -27.58 7.09 -23.67
N ALA A 902 -26.27 6.83 -23.85
CA ALA A 902 -25.50 7.43 -24.93
C ALA A 902 -26.03 7.00 -26.31
N TRP A 903 -26.31 5.71 -26.51
CA TRP A 903 -26.94 5.22 -27.74
C TRP A 903 -28.34 5.78 -27.96
N LEU A 904 -29.16 5.86 -26.92
CA LEU A 904 -30.49 6.46 -27.00
C LEU A 904 -30.42 7.95 -27.33
N SER A 905 -29.40 8.67 -26.85
CA SER A 905 -29.16 10.08 -27.19
C SER A 905 -28.82 10.25 -28.68
N ILE A 906 -27.98 9.36 -29.23
CA ILE A 906 -27.64 9.35 -30.66
C ILE A 906 -28.88 9.03 -31.49
N LEU A 907 -29.66 8.02 -31.11
CA LEU A 907 -30.92 7.69 -31.79
C LEU A 907 -31.92 8.84 -31.71
N ALA A 908 -32.04 9.51 -30.57
CA ALA A 908 -32.93 10.66 -30.40
C ALA A 908 -32.52 11.83 -31.31
N HIS A 909 -31.21 12.10 -31.43
CA HIS A 909 -30.67 13.12 -32.33
C HIS A 909 -31.07 12.88 -33.79
N TYR A 910 -30.96 11.63 -34.28
CA TYR A 910 -31.32 11.30 -35.66
C TYR A 910 -32.84 11.18 -35.91
N ASN A 911 -33.65 11.08 -34.86
CA ASN A 911 -35.08 10.78 -34.95
C ASN A 911 -35.98 11.89 -34.35
N GLN A 912 -35.49 13.13 -34.27
CA GLN A 912 -36.23 14.28 -33.72
C GLN A 912 -37.55 14.58 -34.44
N ASP A 913 -37.63 14.30 -35.74
CA ASP A 913 -38.86 14.49 -36.53
C ASP A 913 -39.66 13.17 -36.60
N PRO A 914 -40.78 13.05 -35.85
CA PRO A 914 -41.61 11.83 -35.84
C PRO A 914 -42.27 11.53 -37.19
N LYS A 915 -42.26 12.48 -38.15
CA LYS A 915 -42.83 12.29 -39.49
C LYS A 915 -41.85 11.63 -40.46
N LYS A 916 -40.55 11.63 -40.16
CA LYS A 916 -39.53 10.95 -40.96
C LYS A 916 -39.43 9.49 -40.55
N ALA A 917 -39.06 8.63 -41.51
CA ALA A 917 -38.78 7.24 -41.25
C ALA A 917 -37.69 7.10 -40.18
N LEU A 918 -37.88 6.14 -39.26
CA LEU A 918 -36.93 5.86 -38.19
C LEU A 918 -35.54 5.53 -38.76
N VAL A 919 -34.53 6.31 -38.36
CA VAL A 919 -33.12 5.98 -38.55
C VAL A 919 -32.76 4.91 -37.52
N SER A 920 -32.47 3.70 -38.01
CA SER A 920 -32.17 2.53 -37.18
C SER A 920 -30.72 2.50 -36.70
N VAL A 921 -30.44 1.68 -35.67
CA VAL A 921 -29.08 1.36 -35.20
C VAL A 921 -28.20 0.87 -36.35
N GLU A 922 -28.69 -0.09 -37.14
CA GLU A 922 -27.97 -0.62 -38.29
C GLU A 922 -27.61 0.48 -39.31
N SER A 923 -28.53 1.43 -39.55
CA SER A 923 -28.27 2.53 -40.48
C SER A 923 -27.12 3.41 -39.99
N ILE A 924 -27.08 3.72 -38.68
CA ILE A 924 -26.00 4.50 -38.06
C ILE A 924 -24.67 3.74 -38.16
N VAL A 925 -24.67 2.45 -37.84
CA VAL A 925 -23.45 1.62 -37.89
C VAL A 925 -22.92 1.48 -39.31
N ARG A 926 -23.79 1.24 -40.30
CA ARG A 926 -23.39 1.15 -41.71
C ARG A 926 -22.88 2.47 -42.25
N GLU A 927 -23.47 3.59 -41.82
CA GLU A 927 -22.99 4.93 -42.16
C GLU A 927 -21.61 5.21 -41.54
N HIS A 928 -21.40 4.77 -40.30
CA HIS A 928 -20.09 4.82 -39.65
C HIS A 928 -19.04 4.03 -40.45
N TRP A 929 -19.34 2.79 -40.82
CA TRP A 929 -18.44 1.98 -41.65
C TRP A 929 -18.17 2.62 -43.02
N ARG A 930 -19.18 3.21 -43.67
CA ARG A 930 -19.01 3.93 -44.94
C ARG A 930 -18.05 5.13 -44.82
N THR A 931 -18.02 5.72 -43.63
CA THR A 931 -17.31 6.96 -43.31
C THR A 931 -15.87 6.72 -42.87
N TYR A 932 -15.60 5.66 -42.10
CA TYR A 932 -14.30 5.37 -41.50
C TYR A 932 -13.63 4.09 -42.05
N GLY A 933 -14.40 3.23 -42.74
CA GLY A 933 -14.04 1.83 -42.96
C GLY A 933 -14.59 0.94 -41.84
N ARG A 934 -14.45 -0.37 -41.98
CA ARG A 934 -14.92 -1.35 -40.99
C ARG A 934 -13.76 -2.14 -40.42
N ASN A 935 -13.70 -2.23 -39.10
CA ASN A 935 -12.80 -3.12 -38.39
C ASN A 935 -13.59 -4.40 -38.05
N TYR A 936 -13.54 -5.37 -38.95
CA TYR A 936 -14.08 -6.70 -38.67
C TYR A 936 -13.38 -7.27 -37.45
N TYR A 937 -14.15 -7.72 -36.46
CA TYR A 937 -13.61 -8.10 -35.17
C TYR A 937 -14.33 -9.33 -34.62
N VAL A 938 -13.56 -10.30 -34.10
CA VAL A 938 -14.08 -11.40 -33.26
C VAL A 938 -13.08 -11.74 -32.14
N ARG A 939 -13.58 -12.22 -31.01
CA ARG A 939 -12.79 -12.81 -29.93
C ARG A 939 -13.11 -14.28 -29.78
N TYR A 940 -12.06 -15.11 -29.71
CA TYR A 940 -12.12 -16.54 -29.44
C TYR A 940 -11.53 -16.82 -28.07
N ASP A 941 -12.35 -17.37 -27.16
CA ASP A 941 -11.93 -17.75 -25.82
C ASP A 941 -11.81 -19.27 -25.71
N TYR A 942 -10.62 -19.75 -25.36
CA TYR A 942 -10.33 -21.16 -25.08
C TYR A 942 -10.20 -21.34 -23.58
N GLU A 943 -11.32 -21.66 -22.93
CA GLU A 943 -11.41 -21.70 -21.47
C GLU A 943 -10.99 -23.06 -20.89
N GLY A 944 -10.43 -23.08 -19.69
CA GLY A 944 -10.08 -24.32 -18.99
C GLY A 944 -8.93 -25.08 -19.66
N VAL A 945 -7.98 -24.37 -20.26
CA VAL A 945 -6.75 -24.97 -20.79
C VAL A 945 -5.71 -25.17 -19.69
N ASP A 946 -4.79 -26.11 -19.89
CA ASP A 946 -3.67 -26.29 -18.97
C ASP A 946 -2.76 -25.05 -18.96
N LYS A 947 -2.53 -24.50 -17.76
CA LYS A 947 -1.81 -23.24 -17.60
C LYS A 947 -0.36 -23.34 -18.09
N SER A 948 0.35 -24.41 -17.74
CA SER A 948 1.76 -24.57 -18.10
C SER A 948 1.95 -24.71 -19.62
N ARG A 949 1.02 -25.40 -20.29
CA ARG A 949 1.01 -25.54 -21.73
C ARG A 949 0.65 -24.24 -22.45
N ALA A 950 -0.27 -23.46 -21.88
CA ALA A 950 -0.61 -22.14 -22.41
C ALA A 950 0.56 -21.13 -22.24
N GLU A 951 1.28 -21.19 -21.12
CA GLU A 951 2.52 -20.41 -20.92
C GLU A 951 3.60 -20.81 -21.94
N ALA A 952 3.75 -22.11 -22.23
CA ALA A 952 4.66 -22.60 -23.26
C ALA A 952 4.27 -22.13 -24.67
N MET A 953 2.97 -22.04 -24.99
CA MET A 953 2.46 -21.48 -26.25
C MET A 953 2.86 -20.00 -26.41
N VAL A 954 2.72 -19.21 -25.34
CA VAL A 954 3.18 -17.81 -25.35
C VAL A 954 4.70 -17.73 -25.54
N GLY A 955 5.47 -18.59 -24.85
CA GLY A 955 6.92 -18.69 -25.04
C GLY A 955 7.33 -19.06 -26.47
N HIS A 956 6.56 -19.93 -27.13
CA HIS A 956 6.77 -20.26 -28.53
C HIS A 956 6.59 -19.04 -29.43
N MET A 957 5.49 -18.30 -29.27
CA MET A 957 5.23 -17.06 -30.02
C MET A 957 6.32 -16.01 -29.80
N THR A 958 6.70 -15.74 -28.55
CA THR A 958 7.72 -14.72 -28.25
C THR A 958 9.08 -15.07 -28.83
N SER A 959 9.42 -16.36 -28.88
CA SER A 959 10.67 -16.83 -29.50
C SER A 959 10.69 -16.70 -31.03
N SER A 960 9.53 -16.58 -31.69
CA SER A 960 9.40 -16.54 -33.15
C SER A 960 9.31 -15.14 -33.74
N PHE A 961 9.18 -14.08 -32.92
CA PHE A 961 8.95 -12.70 -33.37
C PHE A 961 9.91 -12.22 -34.46
N ALA A 962 11.22 -12.44 -34.28
CA ALA A 962 12.23 -12.02 -35.25
C ALA A 962 12.12 -12.78 -36.58
N ALA A 963 11.67 -14.03 -36.56
CA ALA A 963 11.53 -14.86 -37.75
C ALA A 963 10.29 -14.49 -38.57
N VAL A 964 9.20 -14.09 -37.91
CA VAL A 964 7.93 -13.79 -38.57
C VAL A 964 7.78 -12.32 -38.97
N THR A 965 8.52 -11.40 -38.35
CA THR A 965 8.48 -9.97 -38.69
C THR A 965 8.96 -9.75 -40.13
N GLY A 966 8.15 -9.08 -40.95
CA GLY A 966 8.37 -8.87 -42.38
C GLY A 966 7.94 -10.04 -43.27
N GLN A 967 7.52 -11.17 -42.70
CA GLN A 967 7.04 -12.32 -43.47
C GLN A 967 5.63 -12.04 -44.03
N CYS A 968 5.41 -12.42 -45.29
CA CYS A 968 4.07 -12.46 -45.90
C CYS A 968 3.47 -13.85 -45.71
N LEU A 969 2.36 -13.91 -44.98
CA LEU A 969 1.63 -15.13 -44.63
C LEU A 969 0.45 -15.37 -45.57
N ALA A 970 -0.29 -16.47 -45.36
CA ALA A 970 -1.47 -16.80 -46.16
C ALA A 970 -2.45 -15.62 -46.25
N GLY A 971 -3.08 -15.44 -47.42
CA GLY A 971 -4.00 -14.31 -47.66
C GLY A 971 -3.33 -12.96 -47.91
N GLY A 972 -2.00 -12.89 -47.96
CA GLY A 972 -1.25 -11.64 -48.21
C GLY A 972 -0.96 -10.82 -46.95
N TYR A 973 -1.18 -11.38 -45.76
CA TYR A 973 -0.94 -10.72 -44.48
C TYR A 973 0.56 -10.61 -44.21
N THR A 974 1.12 -9.40 -44.34
CA THR A 974 2.53 -9.14 -44.04
C THR A 974 2.68 -8.60 -42.62
N VAL A 975 3.43 -9.29 -41.77
CA VAL A 975 3.64 -8.91 -40.36
C VAL A 975 4.53 -7.68 -40.29
N ALA A 976 4.00 -6.55 -39.84
CA ALA A 976 4.76 -5.32 -39.63
C ALA A 976 5.43 -5.29 -38.26
N VAL A 977 4.74 -5.76 -37.22
CA VAL A 977 5.22 -5.82 -35.84
C VAL A 977 4.80 -7.15 -35.22
N ALA A 978 5.74 -7.82 -34.56
CA ALA A 978 5.49 -8.92 -33.64
C ALA A 978 6.11 -8.57 -32.29
N ASP A 979 5.30 -8.32 -31.27
CA ASP A 979 5.77 -7.89 -29.96
C ASP A 979 4.95 -8.47 -28.80
N GLU A 980 5.45 -8.25 -27.58
CA GLU A 980 4.68 -8.43 -26.37
C GLU A 980 4.40 -7.05 -25.78
N PHE A 981 3.12 -6.70 -25.65
CA PHE A 981 2.68 -5.36 -25.31
C PHE A 981 3.21 -4.93 -23.94
N GLN A 982 3.81 -3.75 -23.92
CA GLN A 982 4.25 -3.03 -22.73
C GLN A 982 3.62 -1.65 -22.73
N TYR A 983 3.07 -1.26 -21.59
CA TYR A 983 2.51 0.07 -21.37
C TYR A 983 3.35 0.82 -20.35
N VAL A 984 3.66 2.08 -20.66
CA VAL A 984 4.23 3.04 -19.71
C VAL A 984 3.13 4.04 -19.41
N ASP A 985 2.68 4.07 -18.16
CA ASP A 985 1.61 4.98 -17.76
C ASP A 985 2.10 6.43 -17.81
N PRO A 986 1.46 7.31 -18.61
CA PRO A 986 1.93 8.68 -18.79
C PRO A 986 1.68 9.59 -17.58
N VAL A 987 0.95 9.11 -16.57
CA VAL A 987 0.58 9.87 -15.37
C VAL A 987 1.54 9.57 -14.23
N ASP A 988 1.79 8.29 -13.93
CA ASP A 988 2.61 7.88 -12.78
C ASP A 988 3.95 7.23 -13.14
N GLY A 989 4.23 7.04 -14.43
CA GLY A 989 5.46 6.45 -14.95
C GLY A 989 5.62 4.96 -14.70
N SER A 990 4.58 4.28 -14.18
CA SER A 990 4.62 2.84 -13.96
C SER A 990 4.69 2.07 -15.28
N VAL A 991 5.33 0.90 -15.24
CA VAL A 991 5.51 0.04 -16.42
C VAL A 991 4.76 -1.27 -16.21
N SER A 992 3.82 -1.58 -17.11
CA SER A 992 3.13 -2.87 -17.17
C SER A 992 3.59 -3.64 -18.41
N SER A 993 4.50 -4.60 -18.22
CA SER A 993 4.99 -5.50 -19.28
C SER A 993 4.16 -6.78 -19.37
N HIS A 994 4.36 -7.57 -20.43
CA HIS A 994 3.72 -8.88 -20.63
C HIS A 994 2.18 -8.83 -20.70
N GLN A 995 1.63 -7.80 -21.34
CA GLN A 995 0.18 -7.55 -21.34
C GLN A 995 -0.58 -8.27 -22.47
N GLY A 996 0.16 -8.93 -23.39
CA GLY A 996 -0.37 -9.75 -24.48
C GLY A 996 0.56 -9.73 -25.69
N VAL A 997 0.57 -10.83 -26.45
CA VAL A 997 1.32 -10.94 -27.70
C VAL A 997 0.51 -10.27 -28.82
N ARG A 998 1.16 -9.48 -29.68
CA ARG A 998 0.52 -8.82 -30.83
C ARG A 998 1.27 -9.11 -32.11
N TYR A 999 0.51 -9.39 -33.16
CA TYR A 999 0.95 -9.40 -34.55
C TYR A 999 0.16 -8.33 -35.30
N LEU A 1000 0.83 -7.25 -35.68
CA LEU A 1000 0.25 -6.13 -36.41
C LEU A 1000 0.64 -6.24 -37.88
N PHE A 1001 -0.32 -6.15 -38.79
CA PHE A 1001 -0.11 -6.32 -40.22
C PHE A 1001 -0.08 -4.99 -40.97
N THR A 1002 0.58 -4.95 -42.12
CA THR A 1002 0.76 -3.72 -42.93
C THR A 1002 -0.55 -3.16 -43.51
N ASP A 1003 -1.60 -3.98 -43.60
CA ASP A 1003 -2.93 -3.59 -44.10
C ASP A 1003 -3.84 -3.01 -42.99
N GLY A 1004 -3.34 -2.93 -41.75
CA GLY A 1004 -4.10 -2.50 -40.57
C GLY A 1004 -4.81 -3.63 -39.82
N SER A 1005 -4.71 -4.87 -40.29
CA SER A 1005 -5.20 -6.05 -39.56
C SER A 1005 -4.35 -6.34 -38.31
N ARG A 1006 -4.92 -7.01 -37.31
CA ARG A 1006 -4.25 -7.35 -36.04
C ARG A 1006 -4.67 -8.74 -35.55
N VAL A 1007 -3.72 -9.45 -34.95
CA VAL A 1007 -3.95 -10.66 -34.16
C VAL A 1007 -3.32 -10.48 -32.80
N ILE A 1008 -4.09 -10.72 -31.73
CA ILE A 1008 -3.64 -10.52 -30.36
C ILE A 1008 -3.93 -11.79 -29.56
N PHE A 1009 -2.98 -12.20 -28.71
CA PHE A 1009 -3.16 -13.30 -27.76
C PHE A 1009 -2.98 -12.81 -26.33
N ARG A 1010 -3.92 -13.17 -25.45
CA ARG A 1010 -3.79 -12.94 -24.01
C ARG A 1010 -4.05 -14.21 -23.23
N LEU A 1011 -3.20 -14.43 -22.24
CA LEU A 1011 -3.40 -15.47 -21.25
C LEU A 1011 -4.05 -14.85 -20.01
N SER A 1012 -5.18 -15.40 -19.60
CA SER A 1012 -5.86 -15.04 -18.35
C SER A 1012 -6.01 -16.31 -17.49
N GLY A 1013 -6.05 -16.17 -16.16
CA GLY A 1013 -6.16 -17.35 -15.30
C GLY A 1013 -6.77 -17.02 -13.95
N THR A 1014 -7.69 -17.90 -13.52
CA THR A 1014 -8.26 -17.95 -12.18
C THR A 1014 -7.67 -19.15 -11.46
N ALA A 1015 -7.17 -18.95 -10.25
CA ALA A 1015 -6.64 -20.06 -9.46
C ALA A 1015 -7.77 -21.05 -9.12
N GLY A 1016 -7.74 -22.24 -9.73
CA GLY A 1016 -8.66 -23.35 -9.43
C GLY A 1016 -9.31 -24.02 -10.65
N SER A 1017 -9.48 -23.32 -11.78
CA SER A 1017 -10.27 -23.80 -12.95
C SER A 1017 -9.49 -23.91 -14.27
N GLY A 1018 -8.17 -23.72 -14.25
CA GLY A 1018 -7.32 -23.68 -15.45
C GLY A 1018 -7.02 -22.26 -15.93
N ALA A 1019 -6.42 -22.12 -17.12
CA ALA A 1019 -6.20 -20.84 -17.78
C ALA A 1019 -7.18 -20.67 -18.95
N THR A 1020 -7.36 -19.43 -19.39
CA THR A 1020 -8.11 -19.07 -20.60
C THR A 1020 -7.19 -18.34 -21.55
N VAL A 1021 -7.02 -18.90 -22.74
CA VAL A 1021 -6.34 -18.23 -23.88
C VAL A 1021 -7.39 -17.45 -24.64
N ARG A 1022 -7.21 -16.15 -24.76
CA ARG A 1022 -8.06 -15.26 -25.56
C ARG A 1022 -7.31 -14.87 -26.82
N MET A 1023 -7.89 -15.16 -27.97
CA MET A 1023 -7.40 -14.80 -29.29
C MET A 1023 -8.32 -13.74 -29.89
N TYR A 1024 -7.78 -12.57 -30.19
CA TYR A 1024 -8.51 -11.45 -30.76
C TYR A 1024 -8.07 -11.26 -32.22
N LEU A 1025 -9.04 -11.14 -33.10
CA LEU A 1025 -8.84 -11.11 -34.54
C LEU A 1025 -9.48 -9.85 -35.09
N GLU A 1026 -8.69 -9.06 -35.80
CA GLU A 1026 -9.16 -7.84 -36.43
C GLU A 1026 -8.68 -7.70 -37.87
N LYS A 1027 -9.59 -7.33 -38.76
CA LYS A 1027 -9.29 -6.97 -40.14
C LYS A 1027 -9.91 -5.61 -40.48
N TYR A 1028 -9.06 -4.66 -40.88
CA TYR A 1028 -9.53 -3.39 -41.41
C TYR A 1028 -9.91 -3.53 -42.89
N GLU A 1029 -11.07 -3.01 -43.26
CA GLU A 1029 -11.55 -2.96 -44.64
C GLU A 1029 -12.02 -1.54 -44.98
N ALA A 1030 -11.40 -0.95 -46.00
CA ALA A 1030 -11.72 0.40 -46.48
C ALA A 1030 -12.58 0.37 -47.76
N ASP A 1031 -12.61 -0.76 -48.49
CA ASP A 1031 -13.40 -0.90 -49.71
C ASP A 1031 -14.89 -0.98 -49.37
N ARG A 1032 -15.62 0.07 -49.77
CA ARG A 1032 -17.06 0.20 -49.55
C ARG A 1032 -17.88 -0.97 -50.08
N SER A 1033 -17.41 -1.66 -51.13
CA SER A 1033 -18.11 -2.81 -51.69
C SER A 1033 -18.04 -4.06 -50.80
N LYS A 1034 -17.09 -4.10 -49.85
CA LYS A 1034 -16.80 -5.26 -48.99
C LYS A 1034 -17.29 -5.10 -47.56
N LEU A 1035 -17.71 -3.91 -47.14
CA LEU A 1035 -18.14 -3.63 -45.76
C LEU A 1035 -19.37 -4.43 -45.29
N GLY A 1036 -20.12 -5.03 -46.23
CA GLY A 1036 -21.32 -5.81 -45.97
C GLY A 1036 -21.09 -7.28 -45.62
N SER A 1037 -19.87 -7.81 -45.77
CA SER A 1037 -19.59 -9.23 -45.50
C SER A 1037 -19.84 -9.62 -44.04
N HIS A 1038 -20.12 -10.90 -43.80
CA HIS A 1038 -20.23 -11.44 -42.44
C HIS A 1038 -18.83 -11.49 -41.78
N PRO A 1039 -18.67 -11.13 -40.49
CA PRO A 1039 -17.36 -11.09 -39.83
C PRO A 1039 -16.58 -12.42 -39.89
N LEU A 1040 -17.26 -13.55 -39.65
CA LEU A 1040 -16.61 -14.87 -39.70
C LEU A 1040 -16.07 -15.23 -41.10
N GLU A 1041 -16.72 -14.75 -42.16
CA GLU A 1041 -16.22 -14.94 -43.53
C GLU A 1041 -15.04 -14.01 -43.81
N ALA A 1042 -15.16 -12.74 -43.42
CA ALA A 1042 -14.13 -11.73 -43.65
C ALA A 1042 -12.81 -12.03 -42.92
N LEU A 1043 -12.89 -12.70 -41.76
CA LEU A 1043 -11.75 -13.05 -40.89
C LEU A 1043 -11.25 -14.49 -41.09
N GLY A 1044 -11.91 -15.31 -41.89
CA GLY A 1044 -11.62 -16.75 -41.97
C GLY A 1044 -10.16 -17.09 -42.29
N VAL A 1045 -9.51 -16.33 -43.19
CA VAL A 1045 -8.08 -16.51 -43.50
C VAL A 1045 -7.19 -16.05 -42.34
N LEU A 1046 -7.54 -14.95 -41.67
CA LEU A 1046 -6.78 -14.42 -40.54
C LEU A 1046 -6.83 -15.36 -39.32
N VAL A 1047 -7.94 -16.07 -39.12
CA VAL A 1047 -8.07 -17.12 -38.10
C VAL A 1047 -7.02 -18.22 -38.34
N GLN A 1048 -6.87 -18.69 -39.58
CA GLN A 1048 -5.86 -19.71 -39.90
C GLN A 1048 -4.45 -19.20 -39.66
N VAL A 1049 -4.15 -17.98 -40.10
CA VAL A 1049 -2.86 -17.32 -39.81
C VAL A 1049 -2.58 -17.23 -38.31
N ALA A 1050 -3.58 -16.88 -37.50
CA ALA A 1050 -3.42 -16.81 -36.05
C ALA A 1050 -3.15 -18.19 -35.41
N LEU A 1051 -3.84 -19.24 -35.86
CA LEU A 1051 -3.62 -20.61 -35.39
C LEU A 1051 -2.23 -21.12 -35.78
N GLU A 1052 -1.73 -20.81 -36.97
CA GLU A 1052 -0.37 -21.13 -37.43
C GLU A 1052 0.70 -20.39 -36.62
N LEU A 1053 0.51 -19.09 -36.35
CA LEU A 1053 1.46 -18.29 -35.57
C LEU A 1053 1.58 -18.74 -34.11
N SER A 1054 0.51 -19.30 -33.55
CA SER A 1054 0.43 -19.66 -32.13
C SER A 1054 0.68 -21.13 -31.84
N ASP A 1055 0.55 -22.03 -32.83
CA ASP A 1055 0.51 -23.48 -32.62
C ASP A 1055 -0.55 -23.87 -31.56
N LEU A 1056 -1.66 -23.12 -31.47
CA LEU A 1056 -2.61 -23.19 -30.35
C LEU A 1056 -3.16 -24.61 -30.13
N GLU A 1057 -3.56 -25.31 -31.18
CA GLU A 1057 -4.09 -26.68 -31.07
C GLU A 1057 -3.03 -27.64 -30.53
N LYS A 1058 -1.78 -27.53 -30.98
CA LYS A 1058 -0.67 -28.38 -30.55
C LYS A 1058 -0.35 -28.15 -29.07
N PHE A 1059 -0.34 -26.90 -28.61
CA PHE A 1059 -0.07 -26.59 -27.21
C PHE A 1059 -1.25 -26.87 -26.30
N THR A 1060 -2.48 -26.51 -26.68
CA THR A 1060 -3.65 -26.59 -25.77
C THR A 1060 -4.48 -27.86 -25.94
N GLY A 1061 -4.36 -28.56 -27.06
CA GLY A 1061 -5.24 -29.65 -27.47
C GLY A 1061 -6.64 -29.21 -27.91
N ARG A 1062 -6.92 -27.89 -27.97
CA ARG A 1062 -8.22 -27.36 -28.35
C ARG A 1062 -8.29 -27.10 -29.85
N LYS A 1063 -9.32 -27.67 -30.49
CA LYS A 1063 -9.60 -27.50 -31.93
C LYS A 1063 -10.57 -26.36 -32.22
N GLU A 1064 -11.42 -26.06 -31.25
CA GLU A 1064 -12.48 -25.05 -31.36
C GLU A 1064 -12.48 -24.17 -30.10
N PRO A 1065 -12.84 -22.88 -30.23
CA PRO A 1065 -13.01 -22.00 -29.09
C PRO A 1065 -14.22 -22.45 -28.24
N THR A 1066 -14.15 -22.19 -26.94
CA THR A 1066 -15.26 -22.40 -26.01
C THR A 1066 -16.33 -21.32 -26.19
N VAL A 1067 -15.91 -20.07 -26.39
CA VAL A 1067 -16.80 -18.91 -26.63
C VAL A 1067 -16.29 -18.11 -27.82
N ILE A 1068 -17.22 -17.65 -28.66
CA ILE A 1068 -16.96 -16.70 -29.75
C ILE A 1068 -17.77 -15.44 -29.47
N THR A 1069 -17.16 -14.28 -29.63
CA THR A 1069 -17.81 -12.99 -29.38
C THR A 1069 -17.51 -11.94 -30.44
#